data_AF-A0A3G6RXM8-F1
#
_entry.id   AF-A0A3G6RXM8-F1
#
_cell.length_a   1.000
_cell.length_b   1.000
_cell.length_c   1.000
_cell.angle_alpha   90.00
_cell.angle_beta   90.00
_cell.angle_gamma   90.00
#
_symmetry.space_group_name_H-M   'P 1'
#
loop_
_entity.id
_entity.type
_entity.pdbx_description
1 polymer ?
#
loop_
_entity_poly.entity_id
_entity_poly.type
_entity_poly.pdbx_seq_one_letter_code
_entity_poly.pdbx_strand_id
1 'polypeptide(L)'
;MTMEKQAVSIEKLTKTDQDTIIKPSAEKRIQTKVRNSNPDKKIINDERDWTKAPNSYLFDPAQNNEGLYIPVKKAYAMWQQDKILGASGIPAGQATADVLWEDNPGLIKSGTDYLLEILGSGDNAKIKVPINKSKEGNAVVTLKINGEVFWSWHIWVTDTPENGSTYKSFTGVSRQRNNGTVELIPDSEWRWMDRNLGAIGSSITATEWTKNGGLLYQWGRKDPIPPLALKGDDFYEVSGSIGRVRHRGAKNFTGAVKIDDLRKFVLLSNAEVSNNVKLSIKNPISLIYVNKDDNSGPAYYNNNTALMVNWFGKSASIPDAQLSELNLWSDNAQGKVSANYNDDSSAKPYQDKSSYDPCPNGWRIPSMLVANLASQTYIDDVRIDFSPFGVRTNMGKNTFEANKYQVIKPTDANTPNYMKGFKLYANTGFDLSNVNGFNMGLFPGTGQLALTVHQGQYTDQHHTGLWTATMAKHFDNTPVVGARALFMVPDKGQPDVPDAAFPNVKGRYWYMPLAAGETSGANACRCIKDPLYVVDSYDFPTEYLPAVVEFKEGINNPNTYQLVKNTTPTLLEIPVSKAFSVQSEILNNKDILSLSSFNNLKANVLWSTNTALVSKVTIPGGSPSSLDGIPNTKILVTINPNQSGNAVITLHNGSITSPVYWSWHIWVTDTPIASNAYTTELPNTAVTNYVNYVDKGSSPLQTEFMDRNLGATDAFPVVANPLTPTAVELSKIRASTGMHYQWGRKDPIPTFQYADNRASFNIFLGTAGADGTVAYTSLTGAAYNNLGGSYIVPFNTYTNAANANVLPKDKIADKISKVLTYSVRNPLVYMIPSTFAAYNSATPNFTNGTDWLADEPNLAPDRWGRGTKKSPFDPCPEGWRIPDLTGTSITTNQDFGISPWYKKDKNVATALSVLNDYLGTRVRNPSTTSTIGYAFNDQSYSVGSYPNSGSRGFRSVIGNQSAAGSFNVINFQYPGIWTGALLSNYIGRSINILWDAASTANRMLAFHDNNDPYFGMNCRCVKMKFDASGNELGPIPKDQVTTLPASKNEIPKELITFNEEPLR
;
A
#
# COMPACT_ATOMS: atom_id res chain seq x y z
N MET A 1 52.74 -26.69 16.25
CA MET A 1 53.86 -27.36 15.54
C MET A 1 54.75 -26.25 14.99
N THR A 2 56.05 -26.31 15.24
CA THR A 2 56.99 -25.18 15.15
C THR A 2 58.03 -25.38 14.04
N MET A 3 58.93 -24.41 13.87
CA MET A 3 60.11 -24.32 12.97
C MET A 3 59.80 -23.72 11.58
N GLU A 4 60.33 -22.58 11.12
CA GLU A 4 61.64 -21.86 11.18
C GLU A 4 62.70 -22.24 10.12
N LYS A 5 63.19 -21.19 9.41
CA LYS A 5 64.54 -20.99 8.80
C LYS A 5 64.93 -21.94 7.62
N GLN A 6 65.92 -21.72 6.74
CA GLN A 6 66.75 -20.62 6.15
C GLN A 6 67.57 -21.25 4.98
N ALA A 7 68.32 -20.60 4.06
CA ALA A 7 68.33 -19.31 3.35
C ALA A 7 69.60 -19.29 2.39
N VAL A 8 69.92 -18.16 1.70
CA VAL A 8 71.24 -17.87 1.03
C VAL A 8 71.48 -18.64 -0.31
N SER A 9 72.18 -18.20 -1.39
CA SER A 9 72.92 -16.98 -1.87
C SER A 9 72.85 -16.89 -3.42
N ILE A 10 72.69 -15.73 -4.07
CA ILE A 10 73.72 -14.78 -4.61
C ILE A 10 74.73 -15.37 -5.64
N GLU A 11 74.72 -14.85 -6.88
CA GLU A 11 75.92 -14.28 -7.53
C GLU A 11 75.62 -13.30 -8.69
N LYS A 12 76.62 -12.48 -9.06
CA LYS A 12 76.58 -11.36 -10.02
C LYS A 12 77.41 -11.68 -11.27
N LEU A 13 77.15 -10.99 -12.40
CA LEU A 13 78.19 -10.27 -13.18
C LEU A 13 77.59 -9.38 -14.29
N THR A 14 78.41 -8.50 -14.88
CA THR A 14 78.01 -7.30 -15.65
C THR A 14 78.79 -7.12 -16.97
N LYS A 15 78.34 -6.17 -17.83
CA LYS A 15 79.02 -5.58 -19.02
C LYS A 15 79.06 -6.46 -20.30
N THR A 16 79.16 -5.96 -21.55
CA THR A 16 79.40 -4.57 -22.08
C THR A 16 78.87 -4.39 -23.52
N ASP A 17 78.71 -3.13 -23.91
CA ASP A 17 78.58 -2.45 -25.23
C ASP A 17 78.99 -3.16 -26.54
N GLN A 18 78.33 -2.80 -27.67
CA GLN A 18 78.97 -2.13 -28.83
C GLN A 18 77.99 -1.58 -29.90
N ASP A 19 78.47 -0.59 -30.68
CA ASP A 19 77.74 0.24 -31.65
C ASP A 19 77.40 -0.40 -33.01
N THR A 20 76.38 0.13 -33.70
CA THR A 20 76.54 0.65 -35.08
C THR A 20 75.38 1.55 -35.54
N ILE A 21 75.67 2.47 -36.47
CA ILE A 21 74.77 3.54 -36.95
C ILE A 21 74.28 3.24 -38.38
N ILE A 22 72.99 3.49 -38.68
CA ILE A 22 72.47 4.01 -39.96
C ILE A 22 71.02 4.54 -39.76
N LYS A 23 70.64 5.55 -40.53
CA LYS A 23 69.34 6.29 -40.54
C LYS A 23 68.83 6.37 -42.01
N PRO A 24 67.60 6.87 -42.31
CA PRO A 24 66.34 6.91 -41.54
C PRO A 24 65.08 6.60 -42.39
N SER A 25 63.91 6.39 -41.76
CA SER A 25 62.63 6.89 -42.31
C SER A 25 61.56 7.16 -41.24
N ALA A 26 60.72 8.15 -41.54
CA ALA A 26 59.77 8.87 -40.69
C ALA A 26 58.89 8.07 -39.68
N GLU A 27 59.05 8.38 -38.38
CA GLU A 27 57.97 8.25 -37.39
C GLU A 27 57.52 9.61 -36.84
N LYS A 28 56.23 9.72 -36.48
CA LYS A 28 55.61 10.93 -35.93
C LYS A 28 56.11 11.19 -34.50
N ARG A 29 56.41 12.46 -34.20
CA ARG A 29 56.84 12.92 -32.87
C ARG A 29 55.87 12.48 -31.76
N ILE A 30 56.36 11.67 -30.83
CA ILE A 30 55.91 11.67 -29.43
C ILE A 30 56.83 12.65 -28.69
N GLN A 31 56.26 13.70 -28.08
CA GLN A 31 56.96 14.48 -27.05
C GLN A 31 56.44 14.09 -25.67
N THR A 32 57.37 13.66 -24.82
CA THR A 32 57.17 13.31 -23.43
C THR A 32 56.75 14.52 -22.59
N LYS A 33 55.69 14.38 -21.79
CA LYS A 33 55.43 15.29 -20.66
C LYS A 33 56.00 14.69 -19.37
N VAL A 34 56.95 15.41 -18.80
CA VAL A 34 57.48 15.17 -17.45
C VAL A 34 56.36 15.35 -16.41
N ARG A 35 56.37 14.52 -15.36
CA ARG A 35 55.44 14.63 -14.22
C ARG A 35 55.68 15.94 -13.45
N ASN A 36 54.66 16.78 -13.35
CA ASN A 36 54.50 17.67 -12.20
C ASN A 36 53.31 17.18 -11.37
N SER A 37 53.55 17.00 -10.07
CA SER A 37 52.54 16.56 -9.10
C SER A 37 51.66 17.72 -8.68
N ASN A 38 50.35 17.62 -8.96
CA ASN A 38 49.32 18.44 -8.32
C ASN A 38 48.13 17.52 -7.99
N PRO A 39 47.63 17.47 -6.74
CA PRO A 39 46.61 16.50 -6.33
C PRO A 39 45.18 17.01 -6.61
N ASP A 40 44.87 17.30 -7.88
CA ASP A 40 43.58 17.85 -8.28
C ASP A 40 42.95 17.13 -9.47
N LYS A 41 41.66 16.82 -9.33
CA LYS A 41 40.72 16.33 -10.36
C LYS A 41 41.27 15.24 -11.31
N LYS A 42 41.22 14.00 -10.84
CA LYS A 42 41.13 12.83 -11.73
C LYS A 42 39.76 12.87 -12.42
N ILE A 43 39.67 13.53 -13.58
CA ILE A 43 38.51 13.44 -14.47
C ILE A 43 38.43 12.00 -14.95
N ILE A 44 37.54 11.22 -14.33
CA ILE A 44 37.12 9.94 -14.88
C ILE A 44 36.16 10.30 -16.02
N ASN A 45 36.63 10.15 -17.26
CA ASN A 45 35.71 10.15 -18.40
C ASN A 45 34.83 8.91 -18.24
N ASP A 46 33.58 9.15 -17.89
CA ASP A 46 32.56 8.12 -17.84
C ASP A 46 32.04 7.88 -19.26
N GLU A 47 32.56 6.82 -19.89
CA GLU A 47 32.32 6.43 -21.28
C GLU A 47 30.99 5.66 -21.49
N ARG A 48 30.19 5.45 -20.43
CA ARG A 48 28.89 4.77 -20.54
C ARG A 48 27.90 5.55 -21.39
N ASP A 49 27.02 4.83 -22.09
CA ASP A 49 25.88 5.41 -22.82
C ASP A 49 24.83 5.95 -21.84
N TRP A 50 24.91 7.25 -21.58
CA TRP A 50 24.01 7.96 -20.66
C TRP A 50 22.55 8.05 -21.12
N THR A 51 22.22 7.66 -22.36
CA THR A 51 20.82 7.52 -22.80
C THR A 51 20.16 6.29 -22.16
N LYS A 52 20.94 5.24 -21.84
CA LYS A 52 20.49 3.98 -21.21
C LYS A 52 20.39 4.04 -19.69
N ALA A 53 20.80 5.14 -19.05
CA ALA A 53 20.63 5.35 -17.62
C ALA A 53 19.15 5.15 -17.18
N PRO A 54 18.85 4.76 -15.93
CA PRO A 54 17.51 4.37 -15.54
C PRO A 54 16.48 5.52 -15.64
N ASN A 55 15.24 5.16 -15.99
CA ASN A 55 14.08 6.04 -15.88
C ASN A 55 13.41 5.96 -14.49
N SER A 56 13.68 4.89 -13.75
CA SER A 56 13.10 4.63 -12.43
C SER A 56 14.16 4.24 -11.42
N TYR A 57 14.01 4.70 -10.18
CA TYR A 57 14.91 4.38 -9.08
C TYR A 57 14.15 3.62 -7.99
N LEU A 58 14.64 2.44 -7.66
CA LEU A 58 14.18 1.65 -6.51
C LEU A 58 14.90 2.13 -5.24
N PHE A 59 14.16 2.24 -4.14
CA PHE A 59 14.70 2.47 -2.82
C PHE A 59 14.02 1.56 -1.79
N ASP A 60 14.80 0.67 -1.18
CA ASP A 60 14.36 -0.18 -0.07
C ASP A 60 14.37 0.62 1.25
N PRO A 61 13.24 0.78 1.98
CA PRO A 61 13.19 1.49 3.26
C PRO A 61 14.03 0.86 4.38
N ALA A 62 14.39 -0.43 4.28
CA ALA A 62 15.21 -1.13 5.25
C ALA A 62 16.71 -0.85 5.11
N GLN A 63 17.16 -0.29 3.97
CA GLN A 63 18.58 -0.03 3.74
C GLN A 63 19.12 1.13 4.60
N ASN A 64 20.43 1.13 4.87
CA ASN A 64 21.09 2.15 5.71
C ASN A 64 21.47 3.43 4.92
N ASN A 65 20.51 4.02 4.21
CA ASN A 65 20.64 5.28 3.46
C ASN A 65 19.43 6.19 3.76
N GLU A 66 19.48 7.50 3.48
CA GLU A 66 18.35 8.44 3.69
C GLU A 66 17.54 8.77 2.42
N GLY A 67 17.92 8.21 1.28
CA GLY A 67 17.37 8.53 -0.03
C GLY A 67 18.39 8.29 -1.13
N LEU A 68 18.21 8.94 -2.28
CA LEU A 68 19.08 8.75 -3.45
C LEU A 68 19.42 10.05 -4.19
N TYR A 69 20.43 9.96 -5.06
CA TYR A 69 20.77 10.98 -6.05
C TYR A 69 20.31 10.55 -7.45
N ILE A 70 19.76 11.50 -8.20
CA ILE A 70 19.43 11.32 -9.62
C ILE A 70 20.37 12.19 -10.46
N PRO A 71 21.30 11.61 -11.24
CA PRO A 71 22.12 12.37 -12.18
C PRO A 71 21.26 12.98 -13.29
N VAL A 72 21.32 14.30 -13.47
CA VAL A 72 20.57 14.97 -14.55
C VAL A 72 21.17 14.67 -15.93
N LYS A 73 22.39 14.13 -15.99
CA LYS A 73 23.13 13.81 -17.22
C LYS A 73 22.32 12.99 -18.22
N LYS A 74 21.42 12.11 -17.77
CA LYS A 74 20.48 11.40 -18.67
C LYS A 74 19.65 12.38 -19.49
N ALA A 75 19.06 13.39 -18.87
CA ALA A 75 18.22 14.36 -19.56
C ALA A 75 19.02 15.09 -20.65
N TYR A 76 20.22 15.56 -20.32
CA TYR A 76 21.10 16.24 -21.29
C TYR A 76 21.50 15.30 -22.44
N ALA A 77 21.88 14.06 -22.15
CA ALA A 77 22.21 13.06 -23.17
C ALA A 77 21.02 12.80 -24.11
N MET A 78 19.81 12.61 -23.57
CA MET A 78 18.61 12.41 -24.38
C MET A 78 18.33 13.60 -25.32
N TRP A 79 18.29 14.84 -24.82
CA TRP A 79 18.00 16.01 -25.67
C TRP A 79 19.12 16.36 -26.65
N GLN A 80 20.35 15.86 -26.44
CA GLN A 80 21.48 16.06 -27.36
C GLN A 80 21.64 14.96 -28.41
N GLN A 81 21.36 13.70 -28.06
CA GLN A 81 21.81 12.52 -28.83
C GLN A 81 20.66 11.65 -29.32
N ASP A 82 19.47 11.72 -28.74
CA ASP A 82 18.37 10.84 -29.11
C ASP A 82 17.80 11.16 -30.51
N LYS A 83 17.60 10.09 -31.30
CA LYS A 83 17.14 10.15 -32.70
C LYS A 83 15.70 10.64 -32.85
N ILE A 84 14.87 10.55 -31.81
CA ILE A 84 13.45 10.94 -31.84
C ILE A 84 13.26 12.38 -31.34
N LEU A 85 13.95 12.77 -30.28
CA LEU A 85 13.96 14.16 -29.79
C LEU A 85 14.70 15.08 -30.77
N GLY A 86 15.77 14.58 -31.39
CA GLY A 86 16.67 15.36 -32.23
C GLY A 86 17.60 16.25 -31.40
N ALA A 87 18.78 16.53 -31.96
CA ALA A 87 19.91 17.19 -31.31
C ALA A 87 19.70 18.70 -31.05
N SER A 88 18.67 19.03 -30.26
CA SER A 88 18.29 20.39 -29.87
C SER A 88 18.95 20.83 -28.55
N GLY A 89 19.36 19.88 -27.72
CA GLY A 89 19.93 20.13 -26.40
C GLY A 89 18.91 20.65 -25.39
N ILE A 90 19.37 20.83 -24.15
CA ILE A 90 18.61 21.55 -23.12
C ILE A 90 19.04 23.03 -23.18
N PRO A 91 18.10 23.99 -23.25
CA PRO A 91 18.43 25.41 -23.34
C PRO A 91 19.02 25.94 -22.02
N ALA A 92 19.77 27.03 -22.10
CA ALA A 92 20.22 27.75 -20.91
C ALA A 92 19.02 28.39 -20.18
N GLY A 93 19.00 28.27 -18.85
CA GLY A 93 17.92 28.80 -18.02
C GLY A 93 18.09 28.42 -16.55
N GLN A 94 17.15 28.84 -15.71
CA GLN A 94 17.10 28.43 -14.31
C GLN A 94 16.66 26.97 -14.24
N ALA A 95 17.56 26.10 -13.78
CA ALA A 95 17.24 24.71 -13.48
C ALA A 95 16.60 24.58 -12.09
N THR A 96 15.47 23.89 -12.02
CA THR A 96 14.81 23.51 -10.76
C THR A 96 14.44 22.04 -10.78
N ALA A 97 14.26 21.45 -9.61
CA ALA A 97 13.73 20.10 -9.46
C ALA A 97 12.65 20.09 -8.38
N ASP A 98 11.65 19.25 -8.57
CA ASP A 98 10.53 19.09 -7.63
C ASP A 98 9.86 17.72 -7.76
N VAL A 99 9.14 17.37 -6.70
CA VAL A 99 8.19 16.23 -6.71
C VAL A 99 6.94 16.70 -7.45
N LEU A 100 6.79 16.25 -8.71
CA LEU A 100 5.61 16.55 -9.52
C LEU A 100 4.37 15.98 -8.85
N TRP A 101 4.46 14.73 -8.40
CA TRP A 101 3.45 14.03 -7.62
C TRP A 101 4.06 12.89 -6.80
N GLU A 102 3.44 12.58 -5.65
CA GLU A 102 3.65 11.39 -4.82
C GLU A 102 2.28 10.80 -4.40
N ASP A 103 2.16 9.48 -4.28
CA ASP A 103 0.91 8.77 -3.91
C ASP A 103 0.70 8.62 -2.40
N ASN A 104 1.76 8.78 -1.62
CA ASN A 104 1.75 8.80 -0.17
C ASN A 104 2.32 10.16 0.29
N PRO A 105 1.50 11.13 0.72
CA PRO A 105 1.96 12.49 1.01
C PRO A 105 3.11 12.53 2.02
N GLY A 106 4.22 13.18 1.65
CA GLY A 106 5.46 13.20 2.43
C GLY A 106 6.31 11.93 2.31
N LEU A 107 6.17 11.15 1.24
CA LEU A 107 7.07 10.06 0.88
C LEU A 107 8.47 10.61 0.56
N ILE A 108 8.52 11.72 -0.18
CA ILE A 108 9.76 12.47 -0.42
C ILE A 108 9.80 13.65 0.55
N LYS A 109 10.89 13.76 1.32
CA LYS A 109 11.17 14.83 2.31
C LYS A 109 11.54 16.16 1.60
N SER A 110 10.62 16.66 0.77
CA SER A 110 10.77 17.86 -0.07
C SER A 110 10.72 19.16 0.72
N GLY A 111 11.15 20.27 0.11
CA GLY A 111 11.02 21.63 0.66
C GLY A 111 9.62 22.23 0.53
N THR A 112 9.54 23.56 0.63
CA THR A 112 8.36 24.35 0.24
C THR A 112 8.04 24.15 -1.25
N ASP A 113 6.76 24.18 -1.60
CA ASP A 113 6.27 23.99 -2.99
C ASP A 113 6.81 22.72 -3.68
N TYR A 114 7.11 21.68 -2.89
CA TYR A 114 7.67 20.39 -3.31
C TYR A 114 9.07 20.43 -3.96
N LEU A 115 9.79 21.55 -3.83
CA LEU A 115 11.14 21.73 -4.37
C LEU A 115 12.17 20.76 -3.78
N LEU A 116 13.16 20.40 -4.61
CA LEU A 116 14.29 19.53 -4.29
C LEU A 116 15.62 20.24 -4.58
N GLU A 117 16.65 19.88 -3.82
CA GLU A 117 18.00 20.43 -3.96
C GLU A 117 18.71 19.84 -5.20
N ILE A 118 19.31 20.69 -6.02
CA ILE A 118 20.19 20.29 -7.12
C ILE A 118 21.63 20.59 -6.69
N LEU A 119 22.48 19.55 -6.68
CA LEU A 119 23.91 19.65 -6.39
C LEU A 119 24.71 19.73 -7.69
N GLY A 120 25.66 20.66 -7.76
CA GLY A 120 26.49 20.88 -8.96
C GLY A 120 25.80 21.75 -10.02
N SER A 121 26.27 21.66 -11.26
CA SER A 121 25.84 22.53 -12.36
C SER A 121 25.90 21.83 -13.72
N GLY A 122 25.02 22.20 -14.64
CA GLY A 122 25.00 21.64 -16.00
C GLY A 122 24.57 20.17 -16.03
N ASP A 123 25.13 19.42 -16.97
CA ASP A 123 24.89 17.98 -17.15
C ASP A 123 25.44 17.11 -16.01
N ASN A 124 26.48 17.58 -15.31
CA ASN A 124 27.09 16.89 -14.17
C ASN A 124 26.32 17.05 -12.85
N ALA A 125 25.20 17.77 -12.84
CA ALA A 125 24.41 17.99 -11.63
C ALA A 125 23.62 16.74 -11.18
N LYS A 126 23.21 16.72 -9.90
CA LYS A 126 22.44 15.64 -9.28
C LYS A 126 21.28 16.21 -8.48
N ILE A 127 20.08 15.68 -8.68
CA ILE A 127 18.92 15.98 -7.81
C ILE A 127 19.04 15.12 -6.55
N LYS A 128 18.92 15.74 -5.38
CA LYS A 128 18.93 15.07 -4.08
C LYS A 128 17.50 14.71 -3.68
N VAL A 129 17.23 13.42 -3.51
CA VAL A 129 15.89 12.87 -3.24
C VAL A 129 15.88 12.18 -1.87
N PRO A 130 15.65 12.93 -0.77
CA PRO A 130 15.52 12.37 0.57
C PRO A 130 14.15 11.69 0.75
N ILE A 131 14.14 10.49 1.33
CA ILE A 131 12.96 9.61 1.39
C ILE A 131 12.52 9.41 2.84
N ASN A 132 11.21 9.43 3.10
CA ASN A 132 10.64 9.01 4.38
C ASN A 132 10.53 7.48 4.44
N LYS A 133 11.36 6.86 5.28
CA LYS A 133 11.52 5.40 5.38
C LYS A 133 10.55 4.73 6.34
N SER A 134 9.59 5.48 6.90
CA SER A 134 8.37 4.94 7.50
C SER A 134 7.19 4.95 6.51
N LYS A 135 7.46 5.19 5.22
CA LYS A 135 6.49 5.19 4.13
C LYS A 135 7.01 4.38 2.96
N GLU A 136 6.07 3.73 2.29
CA GLU A 136 6.24 3.08 0.99
C GLU A 136 5.26 3.73 0.01
N GLY A 137 5.58 3.65 -1.28
CA GLY A 137 4.79 4.27 -2.35
C GLY A 137 5.62 4.69 -3.56
N ASN A 138 5.08 5.61 -4.34
CA ASN A 138 5.63 6.09 -5.59
C ASN A 138 5.64 7.61 -5.66
N ALA A 139 6.65 8.16 -6.34
CA ALA A 139 6.70 9.57 -6.72
C ALA A 139 7.25 9.74 -8.14
N VAL A 140 6.97 10.89 -8.75
CA VAL A 140 7.66 11.36 -9.97
C VAL A 140 8.40 12.65 -9.66
N VAL A 141 9.71 12.64 -9.86
CA VAL A 141 10.60 13.80 -9.73
C VAL A 141 10.85 14.37 -11.11
N THR A 142 10.77 15.71 -11.26
CA THR A 142 11.04 16.40 -12.53
C THR A 142 12.33 17.22 -12.48
N LEU A 143 12.97 17.36 -13.64
CA LEU A 143 13.91 18.43 -13.95
C LEU A 143 13.19 19.46 -14.82
N LYS A 144 13.17 20.72 -14.38
CA LYS A 144 12.58 21.84 -15.11
C LYS A 144 13.63 22.88 -15.47
N ILE A 145 13.47 23.52 -16.63
CA ILE A 145 14.23 24.70 -17.06
C ILE A 145 13.23 25.83 -17.30
N ASN A 146 13.40 26.95 -16.60
CA ASN A 146 12.47 28.09 -16.65
C ASN A 146 10.99 27.68 -16.43
N GLY A 147 10.75 26.66 -15.60
CA GLY A 147 9.43 26.11 -15.28
C GLY A 147 8.91 24.99 -16.22
N GLU A 148 9.51 24.78 -17.39
CA GLU A 148 9.11 23.70 -18.32
C GLU A 148 9.86 22.39 -18.00
N VAL A 149 9.16 21.25 -18.00
CA VAL A 149 9.75 19.92 -17.73
C VAL A 149 10.57 19.42 -18.92
N PHE A 150 11.86 19.12 -18.67
CA PHE A 150 12.76 18.51 -19.66
C PHE A 150 13.01 17.03 -19.42
N TRP A 151 12.88 16.53 -18.19
CA TRP A 151 12.87 15.10 -17.91
C TRP A 151 12.18 14.79 -16.58
N SER A 152 11.87 13.53 -16.38
CA SER A 152 11.23 13.02 -15.17
C SER A 152 11.64 11.58 -14.90
N TRP A 153 11.66 11.21 -13.63
CA TRP A 153 12.02 9.89 -13.14
C TRP A 153 10.98 9.40 -12.13
N HIS A 154 10.65 8.11 -12.19
CA HIS A 154 9.82 7.43 -11.19
C HIS A 154 10.68 6.99 -10.01
N ILE A 155 10.23 7.29 -8.80
CA ILE A 155 10.85 6.86 -7.55
C ILE A 155 9.91 5.83 -6.94
N TRP A 156 10.42 4.62 -6.72
CA TRP A 156 9.66 3.48 -6.20
C TRP A 156 10.24 3.10 -4.84
N VAL A 157 9.46 3.29 -3.79
CA VAL A 157 9.88 3.06 -2.40
C VAL A 157 9.14 1.84 -1.87
N THR A 158 9.84 0.70 -1.80
CA THR A 158 9.31 -0.62 -1.44
C THR A 158 10.47 -1.55 -1.07
N ASP A 159 10.18 -2.60 -0.30
CA ASP A 159 11.07 -3.76 -0.13
C ASP A 159 11.52 -4.39 -1.47
N THR A 160 12.68 -5.06 -1.44
CA THR A 160 13.32 -5.62 -2.64
C THR A 160 12.41 -6.53 -3.52
N PRO A 161 12.21 -6.20 -4.81
CA PRO A 161 11.42 -7.02 -5.75
C PRO A 161 12.22 -8.17 -6.37
N GLU A 162 13.45 -8.42 -5.91
CA GLU A 162 14.37 -9.42 -6.48
C GLU A 162 13.93 -10.88 -6.29
N ASN A 163 12.92 -11.14 -5.47
CA ASN A 163 12.50 -12.49 -5.05
C ASN A 163 11.56 -13.21 -6.04
N GLY A 164 11.52 -12.76 -7.30
CA GLY A 164 10.62 -13.28 -8.31
C GLY A 164 11.05 -14.60 -8.95
N SER A 165 10.19 -15.09 -9.84
CA SER A 165 10.37 -16.36 -10.57
C SER A 165 11.63 -16.39 -11.44
N THR A 166 12.20 -17.57 -11.67
CA THR A 166 13.24 -17.85 -12.68
C THR A 166 12.70 -18.51 -13.95
N TYR A 167 11.37 -18.57 -14.11
CA TYR A 167 10.73 -19.26 -15.21
C TYR A 167 10.98 -18.61 -16.57
N LYS A 168 11.29 -19.47 -17.54
CA LYS A 168 11.32 -19.20 -18.97
C LYS A 168 10.26 -20.06 -19.67
N SER A 169 9.39 -19.42 -20.46
CA SER A 169 8.37 -20.06 -21.30
C SER A 169 9.00 -20.87 -22.43
N PHE A 170 9.96 -20.29 -23.14
CA PHE A 170 10.86 -20.94 -24.07
C PHE A 170 12.24 -21.17 -23.42
N THR A 171 12.83 -22.36 -23.55
CA THR A 171 14.15 -22.64 -22.92
C THR A 171 15.34 -22.07 -23.70
N GLY A 172 15.21 -21.91 -25.01
CA GLY A 172 16.27 -21.42 -25.90
C GLY A 172 16.46 -19.90 -25.91
N VAL A 173 16.07 -19.17 -24.85
CA VAL A 173 16.21 -17.71 -24.79
C VAL A 173 17.69 -17.32 -24.78
N SER A 174 18.07 -16.48 -25.73
CA SER A 174 19.42 -16.00 -25.99
C SER A 174 19.55 -14.49 -25.82
N ARG A 175 20.78 -13.99 -25.74
CA ARG A 175 21.15 -12.57 -25.84
C ARG A 175 22.17 -12.35 -26.95
N GLN A 176 22.19 -11.14 -27.50
CA GLN A 176 23.19 -10.67 -28.45
C GLN A 176 23.96 -9.53 -27.80
N ARG A 177 25.27 -9.72 -27.63
CA ARG A 177 26.18 -8.69 -27.10
C ARG A 177 26.47 -7.61 -28.13
N ASN A 178 26.97 -6.46 -27.68
CA ASN A 178 27.37 -5.31 -28.51
C ASN A 178 28.40 -5.65 -29.60
N ASN A 179 29.20 -6.72 -29.41
CA ASN A 179 30.16 -7.24 -30.38
C ASN A 179 29.56 -8.19 -31.43
N GLY A 180 28.25 -8.41 -31.41
CA GLY A 180 27.52 -9.31 -32.33
C GLY A 180 27.43 -10.77 -31.89
N THR A 181 28.06 -11.18 -30.78
CA THR A 181 28.01 -12.57 -30.29
C THR A 181 26.62 -12.89 -29.76
N VAL A 182 26.01 -13.98 -30.27
CA VAL A 182 24.75 -14.53 -29.76
C VAL A 182 25.02 -15.76 -28.90
N GLU A 183 24.47 -15.79 -27.68
CA GLU A 183 24.63 -16.88 -26.72
C GLU A 183 23.35 -17.12 -25.92
N LEU A 184 23.16 -18.32 -25.36
CA LEU A 184 22.05 -18.61 -24.43
C LEU A 184 22.23 -17.81 -23.13
N ILE A 185 21.13 -17.32 -22.55
CA ILE A 185 21.16 -16.64 -21.25
C ILE A 185 21.23 -17.71 -20.15
N PRO A 186 22.27 -17.74 -19.28
CA PRO A 186 22.35 -18.68 -18.17
C PRO A 186 21.15 -18.54 -17.22
N ASP A 187 20.69 -19.64 -16.62
CA ASP A 187 19.55 -19.62 -15.70
C ASP A 187 19.82 -18.78 -14.44
N SER A 188 21.08 -18.68 -14.01
CA SER A 188 21.52 -17.79 -12.92
C SER A 188 21.43 -16.29 -13.24
N GLU A 189 21.27 -15.94 -14.52
CA GLU A 189 21.16 -14.56 -15.00
C GLU A 189 19.73 -14.16 -15.36
N TRP A 190 18.80 -15.12 -15.39
CA TRP A 190 17.39 -14.88 -15.70
C TRP A 190 16.51 -14.86 -14.44
N ARG A 191 15.74 -13.79 -14.25
CA ARG A 191 14.85 -13.63 -13.10
C ARG A 191 13.77 -12.59 -13.39
N TRP A 192 12.58 -12.78 -12.85
CA TRP A 192 11.48 -11.83 -12.85
C TRP A 192 11.50 -10.98 -11.57
N MET A 193 10.88 -9.81 -11.60
CA MET A 193 10.42 -9.18 -10.35
C MET A 193 9.30 -10.03 -9.73
N ASP A 194 9.20 -10.04 -8.40
CA ASP A 194 8.11 -10.70 -7.67
C ASP A 194 6.74 -9.99 -7.85
N ARG A 195 6.77 -8.71 -8.25
CA ARG A 195 5.62 -7.81 -8.38
C ARG A 195 5.71 -6.93 -9.63
N ASN A 196 4.66 -6.15 -9.87
CA ASN A 196 4.61 -5.19 -10.97
C ASN A 196 5.35 -3.88 -10.62
N LEU A 197 5.83 -3.15 -11.62
CA LEU A 197 6.54 -1.89 -11.43
C LEU A 197 5.65 -0.85 -10.74
N GLY A 198 6.11 -0.35 -9.59
CA GLY A 198 5.36 0.58 -8.75
C GLY A 198 4.36 -0.06 -7.78
N ALA A 199 4.28 -1.40 -7.71
CA ALA A 199 3.50 -2.10 -6.67
C ALA A 199 4.29 -2.13 -5.35
N ILE A 200 3.62 -2.01 -4.21
CA ILE A 200 4.27 -2.18 -2.88
C ILE A 200 3.92 -3.49 -2.19
N GLY A 201 2.99 -4.28 -2.76
CA GLY A 201 2.73 -5.65 -2.35
C GLY A 201 3.10 -6.66 -3.45
N SER A 202 3.69 -7.79 -3.07
CA SER A 202 3.90 -8.96 -3.94
C SER A 202 2.87 -10.09 -3.75
N SER A 203 2.08 -10.04 -2.67
CA SER A 203 1.07 -11.06 -2.34
C SER A 203 -0.33 -10.69 -2.81
N ILE A 204 -1.14 -11.71 -3.15
CA ILE A 204 -2.56 -11.57 -3.51
C ILE A 204 -3.46 -11.44 -2.27
N THR A 205 -3.03 -11.99 -1.13
CA THR A 205 -3.86 -12.22 0.07
C THR A 205 -3.25 -11.77 1.41
N ALA A 206 -1.97 -11.38 1.45
CA ALA A 206 -1.28 -10.92 2.66
C ALA A 206 -1.44 -9.39 2.88
N THR A 207 -0.57 -8.76 3.66
CA THR A 207 -0.48 -7.30 3.72
C THR A 207 -0.13 -6.68 2.36
N GLU A 208 -0.55 -5.44 2.13
CA GLU A 208 -0.51 -4.71 0.86
C GLU A 208 -1.30 -5.38 -0.29
N TRP A 209 -2.23 -6.30 0.00
CA TRP A 209 -3.06 -6.96 -1.01
C TRP A 209 -3.88 -5.99 -1.88
N THR A 210 -4.14 -4.77 -1.40
CA THR A 210 -4.82 -3.70 -2.14
C THR A 210 -3.89 -2.96 -3.10
N LYS A 211 -2.57 -2.93 -2.85
CA LYS A 211 -1.54 -2.11 -3.52
C LYS A 211 -0.51 -2.93 -4.31
N ASN A 212 -0.88 -4.14 -4.71
CA ASN A 212 -0.05 -5.08 -5.49
C ASN A 212 -0.20 -4.92 -7.02
N GLY A 213 -1.13 -4.08 -7.51
CA GLY A 213 -1.40 -3.89 -8.94
C GLY A 213 -0.29 -3.15 -9.70
N GLY A 214 0.34 -2.15 -9.08
CA GLY A 214 1.38 -1.30 -9.67
C GLY A 214 0.86 -0.07 -10.41
N LEU A 215 1.76 0.60 -11.15
CA LEU A 215 1.44 1.78 -11.96
C LEU A 215 1.24 1.38 -13.44
N LEU A 216 0.51 2.22 -14.19
CA LEU A 216 0.21 1.99 -15.61
C LEU A 216 1.11 2.83 -16.51
N TYR A 217 1.39 2.35 -17.72
CA TYR A 217 2.23 3.01 -18.71
C TYR A 217 1.56 2.92 -20.08
N GLN A 218 1.49 4.01 -20.86
CA GLN A 218 1.19 3.86 -22.30
C GLN A 218 2.40 3.21 -22.98
N TRP A 219 2.15 2.34 -23.96
CA TRP A 219 3.22 1.53 -24.53
C TRP A 219 4.33 2.40 -25.14
N GLY A 220 5.59 2.12 -24.80
CA GLY A 220 6.76 2.89 -25.26
C GLY A 220 7.08 4.16 -24.46
N ARG A 221 6.34 4.48 -23.38
CA ARG A 221 6.66 5.61 -22.48
C ARG A 221 7.51 5.18 -21.28
N LYS A 222 8.24 6.15 -20.72
CA LYS A 222 8.99 5.98 -19.46
C LYS A 222 8.20 6.37 -18.20
N ASP A 223 7.16 7.20 -18.35
CA ASP A 223 6.49 7.89 -17.24
C ASP A 223 5.23 7.13 -16.79
N PRO A 224 5.07 6.89 -15.47
CA PRO A 224 3.89 6.22 -14.94
C PRO A 224 2.66 7.12 -14.88
N ILE A 225 1.51 6.46 -15.06
CA ILE A 225 0.16 6.96 -14.86
C ILE A 225 -0.41 6.24 -13.63
N PRO A 226 -0.74 6.94 -12.52
CA PRO A 226 -1.32 6.31 -11.35
C PRO A 226 -2.77 5.87 -11.64
N PRO A 227 -3.18 4.63 -11.28
CA PRO A 227 -4.59 4.21 -11.31
C PRO A 227 -5.55 5.10 -10.51
N LEU A 228 -5.08 5.71 -9.40
CA LEU A 228 -5.89 6.45 -8.42
C LEU A 228 -7.03 5.63 -7.76
N ALA A 229 -7.03 4.32 -7.97
CA ALA A 229 -7.86 3.32 -7.32
C ALA A 229 -7.03 2.08 -6.97
N LEU A 230 -7.42 1.37 -5.92
CA LEU A 230 -6.84 0.15 -5.39
C LEU A 230 -7.90 -0.95 -5.34
N LYS A 231 -7.50 -2.21 -5.12
CA LYS A 231 -8.47 -3.30 -4.90
C LYS A 231 -9.26 -3.11 -3.61
N GLY A 232 -10.47 -3.66 -3.58
CA GLY A 232 -11.45 -3.41 -2.52
C GLY A 232 -12.15 -2.06 -2.64
N ASP A 233 -12.18 -1.47 -3.84
CA ASP A 233 -12.76 -0.15 -4.15
C ASP A 233 -12.16 1.05 -3.40
N ASP A 234 -10.97 0.95 -2.84
CA ASP A 234 -10.28 2.11 -2.24
C ASP A 234 -9.80 3.09 -3.30
N PHE A 235 -9.87 4.39 -3.01
CA PHE A 235 -9.43 5.48 -3.89
C PHE A 235 -8.30 6.27 -3.20
N TYR A 236 -7.23 6.58 -3.93
CA TYR A 236 -6.07 7.34 -3.44
C TYR A 236 -5.72 8.46 -4.42
N GLU A 237 -5.34 9.64 -3.91
CA GLU A 237 -4.89 10.76 -4.74
C GLU A 237 -3.37 10.78 -4.83
N VAL A 238 -2.85 11.39 -5.89
CA VAL A 238 -1.46 11.86 -5.91
C VAL A 238 -1.42 13.36 -5.67
N SER A 239 -0.41 13.82 -4.94
CA SER A 239 -0.21 15.23 -4.59
C SER A 239 1.23 15.67 -4.85
N GLY A 240 1.46 16.91 -5.28
CA GLY A 240 2.81 17.44 -5.49
C GLY A 240 2.80 18.85 -6.07
N SER A 241 3.84 19.21 -6.81
CA SER A 241 3.91 20.48 -7.54
C SER A 241 2.77 20.63 -8.57
N ILE A 242 2.12 19.54 -8.98
CA ILE A 242 0.97 19.53 -9.89
C ILE A 242 -0.37 19.87 -9.19
N GLY A 243 -0.35 20.08 -7.87
CA GLY A 243 -1.55 20.10 -7.04
C GLY A 243 -2.01 18.67 -6.70
N ARG A 244 -3.32 18.45 -6.61
CA ARG A 244 -3.93 17.15 -6.24
C ARG A 244 -4.69 16.57 -7.42
N VAL A 245 -4.46 15.29 -7.73
CA VAL A 245 -5.09 14.60 -8.86
C VAL A 245 -5.89 13.41 -8.34
N ARG A 246 -7.17 13.33 -8.74
CA ARG A 246 -8.13 12.30 -8.30
C ARG A 246 -8.69 11.49 -9.46
N HIS A 247 -9.05 10.24 -9.16
CA HIS A 247 -9.79 9.38 -10.09
C HIS A 247 -11.15 10.00 -10.46
N ARG A 248 -11.63 9.81 -11.70
CA ARG A 248 -12.92 10.34 -12.17
C ARG A 248 -14.14 9.91 -11.35
N GLY A 249 -14.06 8.78 -10.66
CA GLY A 249 -15.13 8.29 -9.79
C GLY A 249 -15.29 9.07 -8.48
N ALA A 250 -14.31 9.90 -8.09
CA ALA A 250 -14.33 10.72 -6.89
C ALA A 250 -15.59 11.57 -6.78
N LYS A 251 -16.12 11.74 -5.56
CA LYS A 251 -17.30 12.59 -5.29
C LYS A 251 -16.93 13.96 -4.74
N ASN A 252 -15.67 14.15 -4.36
CA ASN A 252 -15.11 15.41 -3.91
C ASN A 252 -13.97 15.84 -4.84
N PHE A 253 -14.03 17.07 -5.38
CA PHE A 253 -12.98 17.71 -6.17
C PHE A 253 -12.53 19.06 -5.57
N THR A 254 -12.90 19.39 -4.33
CA THR A 254 -12.42 20.61 -3.66
C THR A 254 -10.89 20.60 -3.58
N GLY A 255 -10.26 21.58 -4.23
CA GLY A 255 -8.81 21.71 -4.31
C GLY A 255 -8.10 20.62 -5.14
N ALA A 256 -8.82 19.87 -5.98
CA ALA A 256 -8.26 18.77 -6.78
C ALA A 256 -8.80 18.76 -8.22
N VAL A 257 -7.99 18.25 -9.15
CA VAL A 257 -8.37 18.05 -10.56
C VAL A 257 -8.61 16.57 -10.85
N LYS A 258 -9.40 16.29 -11.90
CA LYS A 258 -9.59 14.92 -12.40
C LYS A 258 -8.41 14.53 -13.29
N ILE A 259 -7.93 13.30 -13.20
CA ILE A 259 -6.89 12.79 -14.11
C ILE A 259 -7.31 12.89 -15.59
N ASP A 260 -8.60 12.70 -15.89
CA ASP A 260 -9.20 12.89 -17.21
C ASP A 260 -9.02 14.31 -17.78
N ASP A 261 -8.94 15.33 -16.93
CA ASP A 261 -8.81 16.73 -17.35
C ASP A 261 -7.34 17.06 -17.70
N LEU A 262 -6.40 16.18 -17.33
CA LEU A 262 -4.97 16.28 -17.65
C LEU A 262 -4.61 15.63 -19.00
N ARG A 263 -5.54 14.92 -19.65
CA ARG A 263 -5.31 14.25 -20.95
C ARG A 263 -4.93 15.26 -22.03
N LYS A 264 -4.07 14.84 -22.97
CA LYS A 264 -3.70 15.65 -24.16
C LYS A 264 -4.27 15.01 -25.41
N PHE A 265 -4.86 15.85 -26.26
CA PHE A 265 -5.37 15.47 -27.57
C PHE A 265 -4.57 16.23 -28.63
N VAL A 266 -3.97 15.50 -29.57
CA VAL A 266 -3.18 16.05 -30.67
C VAL A 266 -3.92 15.79 -31.97
N LEU A 267 -4.07 16.80 -32.82
CA LEU A 267 -4.67 16.63 -34.16
C LEU A 267 -3.73 15.81 -35.06
N LEU A 268 -4.30 14.93 -35.90
CA LEU A 268 -3.56 13.99 -36.74
C LEU A 268 -2.46 14.66 -37.59
N SER A 269 -2.76 15.81 -38.17
CA SER A 269 -1.83 16.67 -38.94
C SER A 269 -0.61 17.16 -38.16
N ASN A 270 -0.68 17.20 -36.83
CA ASN A 270 0.40 17.63 -35.94
C ASN A 270 1.07 16.47 -35.17
N ALA A 271 0.49 15.27 -35.25
CA ALA A 271 0.88 14.08 -34.49
C ALA A 271 2.10 13.38 -35.10
N GLU A 272 3.24 14.04 -35.10
CA GLU A 272 4.54 13.43 -35.42
C GLU A 272 5.18 12.79 -34.18
N VAL A 273 5.88 11.67 -34.36
CA VAL A 273 6.58 10.91 -33.30
C VAL A 273 7.49 11.79 -32.44
N SER A 274 8.28 12.66 -33.06
CA SER A 274 9.16 13.60 -32.34
C SER A 274 8.39 14.62 -31.50
N ASN A 275 7.24 15.10 -31.99
CA ASN A 275 6.39 16.06 -31.28
C ASN A 275 5.68 15.38 -30.08
N ASN A 276 5.08 14.22 -30.29
CA ASN A 276 4.30 13.55 -29.25
C ASN A 276 5.19 12.96 -28.14
N VAL A 277 6.39 12.47 -28.46
CA VAL A 277 7.38 12.07 -27.44
C VAL A 277 7.84 13.28 -26.62
N LYS A 278 8.14 14.42 -27.23
CA LYS A 278 8.42 15.68 -26.49
C LYS A 278 7.24 16.11 -25.61
N LEU A 279 6.01 16.04 -26.12
CA LEU A 279 4.80 16.35 -25.37
C LEU A 279 4.65 15.45 -24.13
N SER A 280 4.98 14.17 -24.25
CA SER A 280 4.93 13.18 -23.16
C SER A 280 5.92 13.48 -22.03
N ILE A 281 7.15 13.88 -22.38
CA ILE A 281 8.19 14.28 -21.43
C ILE A 281 7.77 15.54 -20.69
N LYS A 282 7.19 16.51 -21.41
CA LYS A 282 6.67 17.76 -20.85
C LYS A 282 5.43 17.57 -19.96
N ASN A 283 4.73 16.43 -20.06
CA ASN A 283 3.50 16.15 -19.33
C ASN A 283 3.49 14.70 -18.77
N PRO A 284 4.33 14.37 -17.77
CA PRO A 284 4.57 12.98 -17.37
C PRO A 284 3.31 12.18 -17.00
N ILE A 285 2.39 12.75 -16.22
CA ILE A 285 1.15 12.10 -15.78
C ILE A 285 0.03 12.06 -16.85
N SER A 286 0.17 12.79 -17.95
CA SER A 286 -0.92 12.97 -18.91
C SER A 286 -0.95 11.85 -19.94
N LEU A 287 -2.09 11.17 -20.09
CA LEU A 287 -2.32 10.30 -21.25
C LEU A 287 -2.42 11.15 -22.53
N ILE A 288 -1.78 10.68 -23.60
CA ILE A 288 -1.80 11.33 -24.92
C ILE A 288 -2.67 10.50 -25.88
N TYR A 289 -3.48 11.20 -26.68
CA TYR A 289 -4.32 10.62 -27.73
C TYR A 289 -4.19 11.44 -29.02
N VAL A 290 -4.34 10.76 -30.16
CA VAL A 290 -4.39 11.41 -31.47
C VAL A 290 -5.84 11.45 -31.95
N ASN A 291 -6.35 12.65 -32.19
CA ASN A 291 -7.67 12.91 -32.74
C ASN A 291 -7.58 13.26 -34.23
N LYS A 292 -8.71 13.14 -34.93
CA LYS A 292 -8.88 13.68 -36.28
C LYS A 292 -8.63 15.19 -36.32
N ASP A 293 -8.36 15.74 -37.49
CA ASP A 293 -8.05 17.18 -37.67
C ASP A 293 -9.24 18.11 -37.39
N ASP A 294 -10.47 17.61 -37.54
CA ASP A 294 -11.70 18.29 -37.11
C ASP A 294 -11.97 18.18 -35.60
N ASN A 295 -11.08 17.48 -34.87
CA ASN A 295 -11.18 17.14 -33.46
C ASN A 295 -12.45 16.35 -33.06
N SER A 296 -13.14 15.70 -34.02
CA SER A 296 -14.42 14.98 -33.78
C SER A 296 -14.29 13.64 -33.04
N GLY A 297 -13.07 13.25 -32.66
CA GLY A 297 -12.77 12.01 -31.94
C GLY A 297 -11.45 11.39 -32.37
N PRO A 298 -11.15 10.14 -31.93
CA PRO A 298 -9.88 9.47 -32.20
C PRO A 298 -9.60 9.31 -33.70
N ALA A 299 -8.32 9.41 -34.06
CA ALA A 299 -7.86 9.17 -35.43
C ALA A 299 -7.64 7.67 -35.69
N TYR A 300 -7.97 7.26 -36.92
CA TYR A 300 -7.84 5.88 -37.39
C TYR A 300 -7.25 5.87 -38.79
N TYR A 301 -6.30 4.97 -39.07
CA TYR A 301 -5.78 4.79 -40.41
C TYR A 301 -6.89 4.32 -41.36
N ASN A 302 -7.06 5.01 -42.48
CA ASN A 302 -8.08 4.72 -43.50
C ASN A 302 -9.52 4.64 -42.93
N ASN A 303 -9.80 5.34 -41.81
CA ASN A 303 -11.05 5.24 -41.04
C ASN A 303 -11.41 3.83 -40.52
N ASN A 304 -10.45 2.89 -40.47
CA ASN A 304 -10.67 1.55 -39.93
C ASN A 304 -10.54 1.55 -38.40
N THR A 305 -11.61 1.21 -37.68
CA THR A 305 -11.64 1.21 -36.21
C THR A 305 -10.67 0.22 -35.55
N ALA A 306 -10.21 -0.80 -36.28
CA ALA A 306 -9.16 -1.71 -35.80
C ALA A 306 -7.74 -1.11 -35.89
N LEU A 307 -7.59 0.04 -36.56
CA LEU A 307 -6.30 0.69 -36.83
C LEU A 307 -6.24 2.11 -36.20
N MET A 308 -6.48 2.20 -34.89
CA MET A 308 -6.35 3.47 -34.17
C MET A 308 -4.90 3.99 -34.24
N VAL A 309 -4.73 5.29 -34.46
CA VAL A 309 -3.40 5.90 -34.49
C VAL A 309 -2.77 5.85 -33.10
N ASN A 310 -1.50 5.42 -33.03
CA ASN A 310 -0.73 5.35 -31.79
C ASN A 310 -0.69 6.71 -31.07
N TRP A 311 -0.52 6.73 -29.74
CA TRP A 311 -0.37 8.00 -29.00
C TRP A 311 0.83 8.82 -29.48
N PHE A 312 1.89 8.15 -29.95
CA PHE A 312 3.06 8.79 -30.56
C PHE A 312 2.83 9.23 -32.01
N GLY A 313 1.69 8.92 -32.62
CA GLY A 313 1.33 9.41 -33.95
C GLY A 313 2.05 8.73 -35.11
N LYS A 314 2.37 9.53 -36.13
CA LYS A 314 2.97 9.17 -37.42
C LYS A 314 4.44 9.61 -37.51
N SER A 315 5.15 9.14 -38.54
CA SER A 315 6.50 9.57 -38.83
C SER A 315 6.67 9.98 -40.29
N ALA A 316 7.24 11.16 -40.51
CA ALA A 316 7.67 11.59 -41.84
C ALA A 316 8.84 10.76 -42.43
N SER A 317 9.56 9.98 -41.61
CA SER A 317 10.75 9.21 -42.03
C SER A 317 10.59 7.69 -41.98
N ILE A 318 9.51 7.18 -41.37
CA ILE A 318 9.24 5.74 -41.22
C ILE A 318 7.77 5.49 -41.63
N PRO A 319 7.49 4.60 -42.61
CA PRO A 319 6.12 4.25 -43.00
C PRO A 319 5.27 3.75 -41.82
N ASP A 320 3.95 3.98 -41.88
CA ASP A 320 3.02 3.57 -40.81
C ASP A 320 3.08 2.06 -40.48
N ALA A 321 3.42 1.22 -41.47
CA ALA A 321 3.64 -0.23 -41.35
C ALA A 321 5.03 -0.62 -40.78
N GLN A 322 5.87 0.35 -40.43
CA GLN A 322 7.21 0.15 -39.86
C GLN A 322 7.38 0.88 -38.51
N LEU A 323 6.31 1.46 -37.94
CA LEU A 323 6.38 2.17 -36.65
C LEU A 323 6.81 1.28 -35.47
N SER A 324 6.68 -0.04 -35.57
CA SER A 324 7.30 -0.99 -34.61
C SER A 324 8.82 -0.83 -34.52
N GLU A 325 9.49 -0.43 -35.61
CA GLU A 325 10.95 -0.30 -35.73
C GLU A 325 11.49 0.97 -35.04
N LEU A 326 10.61 1.82 -34.48
CA LEU A 326 10.98 2.84 -33.48
C LEU A 326 11.69 2.21 -32.28
N ASN A 327 11.27 0.98 -31.91
CA ASN A 327 11.86 0.13 -30.89
C ASN A 327 11.92 0.77 -29.48
N LEU A 328 10.85 1.46 -29.07
CA LEU A 328 10.81 2.31 -27.87
C LEU A 328 11.14 1.59 -26.56
N TRP A 329 10.87 0.28 -26.45
CA TRP A 329 11.13 -0.53 -25.24
C TRP A 329 12.15 -1.68 -25.45
N SER A 330 12.90 -1.69 -26.56
CA SER A 330 13.83 -2.77 -26.92
C SER A 330 13.15 -4.14 -27.04
N ASP A 331 12.33 -4.24 -28.08
CA ASP A 331 11.87 -5.50 -28.69
C ASP A 331 13.07 -6.29 -29.22
N ASN A 332 13.13 -7.58 -28.89
CA ASN A 332 14.15 -8.52 -29.36
C ASN A 332 14.17 -8.63 -30.88
N ALA A 333 13.00 -8.50 -31.53
CA ALA A 333 12.87 -8.52 -32.98
C ALA A 333 13.08 -7.15 -33.65
N GLN A 334 13.39 -6.09 -32.88
CA GLN A 334 13.53 -4.70 -33.36
C GLN A 334 12.31 -4.20 -34.16
N GLY A 335 11.11 -4.71 -33.89
CA GLY A 335 9.89 -4.43 -34.63
C GLY A 335 9.77 -5.11 -36.01
N LYS A 336 10.68 -6.03 -36.34
CA LYS A 336 10.77 -6.70 -37.65
C LYS A 336 10.20 -8.11 -37.62
N VAL A 337 9.58 -8.51 -38.72
CA VAL A 337 8.92 -9.80 -38.89
C VAL A 337 9.72 -10.72 -39.82
N SER A 338 9.54 -12.03 -39.69
CA SER A 338 10.12 -13.04 -40.60
C SER A 338 9.05 -13.98 -41.13
N ALA A 339 9.31 -14.71 -42.22
CA ALA A 339 8.35 -15.67 -42.79
C ALA A 339 8.23 -16.95 -41.96
N ASN A 340 9.35 -17.55 -41.53
CA ASN A 340 9.38 -18.82 -40.79
C ASN A 340 9.42 -18.60 -39.27
N TYR A 341 8.60 -17.67 -38.77
CA TYR A 341 8.70 -17.15 -37.39
C TYR A 341 8.34 -18.15 -36.28
N ASN A 342 7.76 -19.31 -36.60
CA ASN A 342 7.41 -20.33 -35.61
C ASN A 342 8.53 -21.38 -35.39
N ASP A 343 9.63 -21.34 -36.14
CA ASP A 343 10.80 -22.21 -35.91
C ASP A 343 11.59 -21.78 -34.66
N ASP A 344 12.16 -22.72 -33.90
CA ASP A 344 13.00 -22.41 -32.72
C ASP A 344 14.19 -21.49 -33.08
N SER A 345 14.75 -21.63 -34.28
CA SER A 345 15.85 -20.80 -34.80
C SER A 345 15.42 -19.37 -35.17
N SER A 346 14.12 -19.09 -35.24
CA SER A 346 13.60 -17.75 -35.51
C SER A 346 13.42 -16.90 -34.25
N ALA A 347 13.47 -17.51 -33.06
CA ALA A 347 13.44 -16.81 -31.77
C ALA A 347 14.55 -15.76 -31.67
N LYS A 348 14.18 -14.50 -31.44
CA LYS A 348 15.12 -13.38 -31.45
C LYS A 348 15.80 -13.19 -30.08
N PRO A 349 17.13 -12.96 -30.07
CA PRO A 349 17.87 -12.73 -28.84
C PRO A 349 17.48 -11.40 -28.19
N TYR A 350 17.61 -11.34 -26.87
CA TYR A 350 17.63 -10.09 -26.13
C TYR A 350 18.80 -9.21 -26.59
N GLN A 351 18.53 -7.91 -26.76
CA GLN A 351 19.49 -6.88 -27.19
C GLN A 351 19.45 -5.71 -26.22
N ASP A 352 20.45 -4.83 -26.27
CA ASP A 352 20.57 -3.63 -25.43
C ASP A 352 19.24 -2.95 -25.08
N LYS A 353 19.04 -2.65 -23.79
CA LYS A 353 17.86 -1.91 -23.30
C LYS A 353 17.76 -0.53 -23.96
N SER A 354 16.52 -0.11 -24.22
CA SER A 354 16.21 1.20 -24.84
C SER A 354 16.18 2.33 -23.81
N SER A 355 16.32 3.56 -24.30
CA SER A 355 16.35 4.77 -23.46
C SER A 355 15.01 5.12 -22.81
N TYR A 356 13.88 4.59 -23.29
CA TYR A 356 12.52 4.85 -22.76
C TYR A 356 11.93 3.71 -21.92
N ASP A 357 12.60 2.56 -21.80
CA ASP A 357 12.16 1.46 -20.94
C ASP A 357 12.03 1.96 -19.47
N PRO A 358 10.87 1.78 -18.82
CA PRO A 358 10.59 2.35 -17.51
C PRO A 358 11.22 1.56 -16.34
N CYS A 359 11.79 0.38 -16.57
CA CYS A 359 12.32 -0.44 -15.48
C CYS A 359 13.58 0.21 -14.83
N PRO A 360 13.85 -0.07 -13.54
CA PRO A 360 15.06 0.38 -12.87
C PRO A 360 16.38 -0.13 -13.50
N ASN A 361 17.51 0.33 -12.97
CA ASN A 361 18.82 -0.18 -13.38
C ASN A 361 18.93 -1.69 -13.14
N GLY A 362 19.52 -2.43 -14.08
CA GLY A 362 19.59 -3.90 -14.04
C GLY A 362 18.29 -4.64 -14.36
N TRP A 363 17.22 -3.94 -14.72
CA TRP A 363 15.90 -4.49 -15.04
C TRP A 363 15.38 -3.94 -16.38
N ARG A 364 14.54 -4.71 -17.09
CA ARG A 364 13.93 -4.31 -18.38
C ARG A 364 12.51 -4.87 -18.56
N ILE A 365 11.76 -4.31 -19.49
CA ILE A 365 10.50 -4.91 -19.97
C ILE A 365 10.83 -6.20 -20.76
N PRO A 366 10.12 -7.31 -20.52
CA PRO A 366 10.30 -8.54 -21.28
C PRO A 366 9.73 -8.41 -22.69
N SER A 367 10.37 -9.05 -23.65
CA SER A 367 10.01 -9.02 -25.06
C SER A 367 9.39 -10.34 -25.51
N MET A 368 8.55 -10.27 -26.54
CA MET A 368 8.23 -11.42 -27.38
C MET A 368 9.49 -11.88 -28.12
N LEU A 369 9.56 -13.17 -28.46
CA LEU A 369 10.66 -13.69 -29.29
C LEU A 369 10.49 -13.39 -30.78
N VAL A 370 9.32 -12.92 -31.23
CA VAL A 370 9.03 -12.46 -32.60
C VAL A 370 8.02 -11.30 -32.59
N ALA A 371 8.10 -10.39 -33.56
CA ALA A 371 7.14 -9.29 -33.75
C ALA A 371 5.98 -9.63 -34.71
N ASN A 372 5.87 -10.89 -35.16
CA ASN A 372 4.78 -11.31 -36.06
C ASN A 372 3.41 -11.19 -35.36
N LEU A 373 2.43 -10.64 -36.08
CA LEU A 373 1.02 -10.61 -35.65
C LEU A 373 0.25 -11.83 -36.17
N ALA A 374 0.55 -12.27 -37.40
CA ALA A 374 -0.12 -13.37 -38.05
C ALA A 374 0.70 -13.93 -39.23
N SER A 375 0.24 -15.08 -39.75
CA SER A 375 0.75 -15.73 -40.96
C SER A 375 0.38 -14.96 -42.23
N GLN A 376 0.87 -15.43 -43.39
CA GLN A 376 0.49 -14.89 -44.71
C GLN A 376 -1.01 -15.02 -45.03
N THR A 377 -1.75 -15.84 -44.29
CA THR A 377 -3.22 -15.98 -44.39
C THR A 377 -3.97 -15.25 -43.28
N TYR A 378 -3.31 -14.32 -42.56
CA TYR A 378 -3.87 -13.53 -41.45
C TYR A 378 -4.35 -14.37 -40.24
N ILE A 379 -3.76 -15.56 -40.05
CA ILE A 379 -3.99 -16.41 -38.88
C ILE A 379 -2.95 -16.07 -37.80
N ASP A 380 -3.38 -15.64 -36.61
CA ASP A 380 -2.51 -15.47 -35.43
C ASP A 380 -2.14 -16.85 -34.87
N ASP A 381 -1.15 -17.49 -35.48
CA ASP A 381 -0.60 -18.80 -35.11
C ASP A 381 0.72 -18.71 -34.33
N VAL A 382 1.08 -17.51 -33.86
CA VAL A 382 2.29 -17.28 -33.07
C VAL A 382 2.28 -18.18 -31.83
N ARG A 383 3.40 -18.84 -31.57
CA ARG A 383 3.54 -19.81 -30.48
C ARG A 383 3.31 -19.21 -29.11
N ILE A 384 2.60 -19.93 -28.23
CA ILE A 384 2.40 -19.51 -26.83
C ILE A 384 3.74 -19.33 -26.10
N ASP A 385 4.68 -20.28 -26.25
CA ASP A 385 5.98 -20.23 -25.57
C ASP A 385 6.89 -19.06 -26.01
N PHE A 386 6.60 -18.41 -27.15
CA PHE A 386 7.31 -17.21 -27.60
C PHE A 386 6.85 -15.93 -26.89
N SER A 387 5.75 -16.00 -26.11
CA SER A 387 5.43 -14.99 -25.10
C SER A 387 6.28 -15.20 -23.86
N PRO A 388 6.87 -14.16 -23.25
CA PRO A 388 7.58 -14.29 -21.99
C PRO A 388 6.62 -14.72 -20.85
N PHE A 389 5.32 -14.46 -20.99
CA PHE A 389 4.27 -14.89 -20.05
C PHE A 389 3.62 -16.24 -20.41
N GLY A 390 4.07 -16.90 -21.47
CA GLY A 390 3.46 -18.13 -22.00
C GLY A 390 3.72 -19.39 -21.17
N VAL A 391 2.87 -20.39 -21.33
CA VAL A 391 3.14 -21.77 -20.88
C VAL A 391 4.04 -22.50 -21.89
N ARG A 392 4.74 -23.56 -21.45
CA ARG A 392 5.69 -24.32 -22.27
C ARG A 392 4.99 -25.18 -23.35
N THR A 393 4.57 -24.55 -24.44
CA THR A 393 3.99 -25.22 -25.60
C THR A 393 4.28 -24.44 -26.89
N ASN A 394 4.67 -25.16 -27.95
CA ASN A 394 4.84 -24.63 -29.30
C ASN A 394 3.52 -24.51 -30.08
N MET A 395 2.37 -24.65 -29.41
CA MET A 395 1.06 -24.45 -30.01
C MET A 395 0.87 -22.98 -30.41
N GLY A 396 0.35 -22.74 -31.62
CA GLY A 396 -0.03 -21.40 -32.06
C GLY A 396 -1.28 -20.87 -31.36
N LYS A 397 -1.35 -19.56 -31.14
CA LYS A 397 -2.44 -18.88 -30.42
C LYS A 397 -3.85 -19.28 -30.87
N ASN A 398 -4.16 -19.18 -32.16
CA ASN A 398 -5.49 -19.52 -32.66
C ASN A 398 -5.87 -20.99 -32.37
N THR A 399 -4.92 -21.92 -32.39
CA THR A 399 -5.15 -23.32 -32.00
C THR A 399 -5.38 -23.46 -30.49
N PHE A 400 -4.62 -22.74 -29.66
CA PHE A 400 -4.80 -22.70 -28.20
C PHE A 400 -6.20 -22.15 -27.82
N GLU A 401 -6.63 -21.07 -28.49
CA GLU A 401 -7.92 -20.42 -28.24
C GLU A 401 -9.12 -21.20 -28.80
N ALA A 402 -8.94 -21.90 -29.93
CA ALA A 402 -9.95 -22.80 -30.50
C ALA A 402 -10.22 -24.02 -29.57
N ASN A 403 -9.18 -24.54 -28.93
CA ASN A 403 -9.28 -25.62 -27.93
C ASN A 403 -9.78 -25.15 -26.54
N LYS A 404 -10.09 -23.86 -26.39
CA LYS A 404 -10.56 -23.25 -25.13
C LYS A 404 -9.55 -23.29 -23.97
N TYR A 405 -8.24 -23.46 -24.25
CA TYR A 405 -7.21 -23.53 -23.20
C TYR A 405 -6.92 -22.18 -22.51
N GLN A 406 -7.37 -21.06 -23.09
CA GLN A 406 -7.41 -19.75 -22.44
C GLN A 406 -8.46 -19.66 -21.33
N VAL A 407 -9.45 -20.57 -21.29
CA VAL A 407 -10.45 -20.62 -20.21
C VAL A 407 -9.93 -21.54 -19.11
N ILE A 408 -9.63 -20.96 -17.94
CA ILE A 408 -9.19 -21.74 -16.77
C ILE A 408 -10.39 -22.50 -16.24
N LYS A 409 -10.30 -23.83 -16.23
CA LYS A 409 -11.36 -24.73 -15.74
C LYS A 409 -11.42 -24.76 -14.21
N PRO A 410 -12.58 -25.12 -13.61
CA PRO A 410 -12.73 -25.23 -12.16
C PRO A 410 -11.85 -26.32 -11.53
N THR A 411 -11.38 -27.30 -12.32
CA THR A 411 -10.43 -28.35 -11.90
C THR A 411 -9.47 -28.68 -13.05
N ASP A 412 -8.42 -29.47 -12.76
CA ASP A 412 -7.47 -29.98 -13.77
C ASP A 412 -8.01 -31.15 -14.61
N ALA A 413 -9.30 -31.50 -14.49
CA ALA A 413 -9.94 -32.53 -15.29
C ALA A 413 -10.00 -32.12 -16.77
N ASN A 414 -9.46 -32.97 -17.65
CA ASN A 414 -9.34 -32.70 -19.09
C ASN A 414 -8.61 -31.37 -19.38
N THR A 415 -7.62 -31.02 -18.56
CA THR A 415 -6.72 -29.87 -18.74
C THR A 415 -5.36 -30.36 -19.25
N PRO A 416 -4.76 -29.75 -20.29
CA PRO A 416 -3.42 -30.12 -20.76
C PRO A 416 -2.37 -30.03 -19.66
N ASN A 417 -1.36 -30.90 -19.65
CA ASN A 417 -0.36 -30.93 -18.57
C ASN A 417 0.29 -29.56 -18.32
N TYR A 418 0.64 -28.82 -19.37
CA TYR A 418 1.24 -27.47 -19.28
C TYR A 418 0.31 -26.39 -18.71
N MET A 419 -0.99 -26.68 -18.49
CA MET A 419 -1.98 -25.80 -17.83
C MET A 419 -2.43 -26.31 -16.44
N LYS A 420 -1.97 -27.49 -15.99
CA LYS A 420 -2.37 -28.03 -14.69
C LYS A 420 -1.76 -27.22 -13.55
N GLY A 421 -2.50 -27.04 -12.46
CA GLY A 421 -2.06 -26.27 -11.30
C GLY A 421 -2.28 -24.76 -11.38
N PHE A 422 -2.95 -24.24 -12.43
CA PHE A 422 -3.44 -22.85 -12.44
C PHE A 422 -4.41 -22.62 -11.27
N LYS A 423 -4.12 -21.63 -10.42
CA LYS A 423 -5.02 -21.18 -9.34
C LYS A 423 -5.43 -19.72 -9.53
N LEU A 424 -6.63 -19.38 -9.09
CA LEU A 424 -7.09 -17.99 -9.05
C LEU A 424 -7.93 -17.71 -7.81
N TYR A 425 -7.88 -16.45 -7.37
CA TYR A 425 -8.73 -15.86 -6.35
C TYR A 425 -9.72 -14.95 -7.06
N ALA A 426 -11.01 -15.26 -6.95
CA ALA A 426 -12.08 -14.52 -7.61
C ALA A 426 -11.98 -13.02 -7.31
N ASN A 427 -12.13 -12.20 -8.35
CA ASN A 427 -12.05 -10.74 -8.32
C ASN A 427 -10.74 -10.18 -7.69
N THR A 428 -9.65 -10.96 -7.63
CA THR A 428 -8.42 -10.55 -6.90
C THR A 428 -7.11 -10.79 -7.67
N GLY A 429 -6.97 -11.93 -8.36
CA GLY A 429 -5.78 -12.28 -9.14
C GLY A 429 -5.55 -13.78 -9.34
N PHE A 430 -4.43 -14.13 -9.98
CA PHE A 430 -4.01 -15.51 -10.26
C PHE A 430 -2.73 -15.90 -9.53
N ASP A 431 -2.70 -17.12 -9.00
CA ASP A 431 -1.50 -17.75 -8.45
C ASP A 431 -1.05 -18.84 -9.43
N LEU A 432 0.08 -18.58 -10.11
CA LEU A 432 0.70 -19.50 -11.07
C LEU A 432 2.03 -20.04 -10.50
N SER A 433 2.17 -20.11 -9.18
CA SER A 433 3.41 -20.56 -8.50
C SER A 433 3.71 -22.05 -8.63
N ASN A 434 2.78 -22.86 -9.17
CA ASN A 434 2.95 -24.29 -9.37
C ASN A 434 2.21 -24.82 -10.62
N VAL A 435 2.42 -24.18 -11.77
CA VAL A 435 1.88 -24.63 -13.06
C VAL A 435 2.75 -25.73 -13.64
N ASN A 436 2.24 -26.96 -13.72
CA ASN A 436 2.98 -28.14 -14.18
C ASN A 436 4.34 -28.34 -13.48
N GLY A 437 4.43 -28.00 -12.18
CA GLY A 437 5.68 -28.03 -11.41
C GLY A 437 6.58 -26.81 -11.57
N PHE A 438 6.16 -25.78 -12.33
CA PHE A 438 6.90 -24.54 -12.52
C PHE A 438 6.26 -23.36 -11.76
N ASN A 439 7.10 -22.55 -11.12
CA ASN A 439 6.69 -21.27 -10.56
C ASN A 439 6.72 -20.19 -11.63
N MET A 440 5.56 -19.81 -12.19
CA MET A 440 5.43 -18.68 -13.13
C MET A 440 5.21 -17.33 -12.42
N GLY A 441 5.00 -17.33 -11.09
CA GLY A 441 4.77 -16.15 -10.25
C GLY A 441 3.31 -15.87 -9.94
N LEU A 442 3.08 -14.76 -9.22
CA LEU A 442 1.75 -14.28 -8.82
C LEU A 442 1.31 -13.12 -9.73
N PHE A 443 0.04 -13.06 -10.10
CA PHE A 443 -0.52 -12.06 -11.01
C PHE A 443 -1.77 -11.41 -10.39
N PRO A 444 -1.58 -10.38 -9.54
CA PRO A 444 -2.69 -9.63 -8.97
C PRO A 444 -3.37 -8.76 -10.04
N GLY A 445 -4.66 -8.47 -9.85
CA GLY A 445 -5.38 -7.48 -10.65
C GLY A 445 -4.68 -6.12 -10.67
N THR A 446 -4.56 -5.54 -11.87
CA THR A 446 -3.88 -4.28 -12.17
C THR A 446 -4.81 -3.22 -12.75
N GLY A 447 -5.98 -3.64 -13.22
CA GLY A 447 -6.80 -2.87 -14.15
C GLY A 447 -6.05 -2.49 -15.45
N GLN A 448 -6.68 -1.64 -16.25
CA GLN A 448 -6.11 -0.99 -17.42
C GLN A 448 -6.81 0.35 -17.68
N LEU A 449 -6.25 1.18 -18.55
CA LEU A 449 -6.83 2.43 -19.05
C LEU A 449 -6.84 2.37 -20.58
N ALA A 450 -7.97 2.13 -21.23
CA ALA A 450 -8.05 2.06 -22.70
C ALA A 450 -9.12 3.02 -23.24
N LEU A 451 -8.91 3.62 -24.42
CA LEU A 451 -9.83 4.65 -24.91
C LEU A 451 -11.11 4.04 -25.49
N THR A 452 -10.97 2.96 -26.25
CA THR A 452 -12.06 2.22 -26.91
C THR A 452 -12.83 1.31 -25.96
N VAL A 453 -12.23 0.90 -24.83
CA VAL A 453 -12.82 0.03 -23.81
C VAL A 453 -13.15 0.86 -22.57
N HIS A 454 -14.33 0.67 -21.98
CA HIS A 454 -14.78 1.45 -20.80
C HIS A 454 -14.76 2.99 -20.96
N GLN A 455 -14.64 3.53 -22.18
CA GLN A 455 -14.64 4.98 -22.50
C GLN A 455 -13.43 5.77 -21.97
N GLY A 456 -12.22 5.23 -21.99
CA GLY A 456 -11.04 5.92 -21.47
C GLY A 456 -10.95 5.94 -19.94
N GLN A 457 -11.70 5.06 -19.27
CA GLN A 457 -11.75 4.95 -17.82
C GLN A 457 -10.80 3.86 -17.32
N TYR A 458 -10.33 3.99 -16.09
CA TYR A 458 -9.69 2.86 -15.41
C TYR A 458 -10.74 1.76 -15.24
N THR A 459 -10.40 0.53 -15.59
CA THR A 459 -11.32 -0.61 -15.51
C THR A 459 -11.56 -1.03 -14.05
N ASP A 460 -12.27 -2.14 -13.87
CA ASP A 460 -12.20 -2.89 -12.62
C ASP A 460 -10.74 -3.14 -12.21
N GLN A 461 -10.54 -3.32 -10.90
CA GLN A 461 -9.23 -3.50 -10.28
C GLN A 461 -8.79 -4.97 -10.27
N HIS A 462 -9.55 -5.88 -10.91
CA HIS A 462 -9.35 -7.32 -10.82
C HIS A 462 -8.77 -7.97 -12.07
N HIS A 463 -8.97 -7.41 -13.26
CA HIS A 463 -8.26 -7.83 -14.47
C HIS A 463 -6.76 -7.52 -14.38
N THR A 464 -5.93 -8.38 -14.98
CA THR A 464 -4.47 -8.19 -15.10
C THR A 464 -4.14 -7.85 -16.54
N GLY A 465 -3.49 -6.71 -16.77
CA GLY A 465 -2.96 -6.30 -18.07
C GLY A 465 -1.47 -5.95 -17.92
N LEU A 466 -0.58 -6.76 -18.51
CA LEU A 466 0.88 -6.51 -18.51
C LEU A 466 1.42 -6.35 -19.92
N TRP A 467 2.14 -5.26 -20.19
CA TRP A 467 2.81 -5.07 -21.47
C TRP A 467 4.01 -5.98 -21.69
N THR A 468 4.28 -6.28 -22.97
CA THR A 468 5.61 -6.68 -23.47
C THR A 468 6.28 -5.53 -24.21
N ALA A 469 7.58 -5.65 -24.47
CA ALA A 469 8.36 -4.69 -25.27
C ALA A 469 8.06 -4.74 -26.78
N THR A 470 7.11 -5.55 -27.25
CA THR A 470 6.94 -5.86 -28.69
C THR A 470 5.64 -5.32 -29.27
N MET A 471 5.75 -4.42 -30.26
CA MET A 471 4.65 -4.11 -31.18
C MET A 471 4.53 -5.21 -32.24
N ALA A 472 3.33 -5.78 -32.38
CA ALA A 472 3.09 -6.86 -33.34
C ALA A 472 2.59 -6.31 -34.68
N LYS A 473 3.12 -6.88 -35.77
CA LYS A 473 3.01 -6.36 -37.14
C LYS A 473 2.63 -7.47 -38.13
N HIS A 474 1.83 -7.13 -39.14
CA HIS A 474 1.57 -8.01 -40.29
C HIS A 474 2.77 -8.04 -41.26
N PHE A 475 2.80 -9.03 -42.15
CA PHE A 475 3.85 -9.20 -43.16
C PHE A 475 3.77 -8.19 -44.32
N ASP A 476 2.73 -7.35 -44.35
CA ASP A 476 2.38 -6.45 -45.44
C ASP A 476 2.49 -4.96 -45.02
N ASN A 477 1.83 -4.06 -45.75
CA ASN A 477 1.81 -2.63 -45.48
C ASN A 477 0.70 -2.19 -44.51
N THR A 478 0.13 -3.09 -43.70
CA THR A 478 -0.85 -2.70 -42.67
C THR A 478 -0.17 -1.86 -41.57
N PRO A 479 -0.72 -0.67 -41.20
CA PRO A 479 -0.20 0.15 -40.12
C PRO A 479 -0.06 -0.58 -38.78
N VAL A 480 1.04 -0.33 -38.06
CA VAL A 480 1.28 -0.96 -36.75
C VAL A 480 0.68 -0.12 -35.63
N VAL A 481 -0.29 -0.68 -34.91
CA VAL A 481 -1.16 0.08 -33.97
C VAL A 481 -1.24 -0.51 -32.56
N GLY A 482 -0.65 -1.70 -32.33
CA GLY A 482 -0.82 -2.44 -31.08
C GLY A 482 0.42 -3.21 -30.65
N ALA A 483 0.47 -3.51 -29.35
CA ALA A 483 1.54 -4.28 -28.72
C ALA A 483 1.01 -5.56 -28.07
N ARG A 484 1.85 -6.59 -28.00
CA ARG A 484 1.53 -7.84 -27.29
C ARG A 484 1.52 -7.59 -25.78
N ALA A 485 0.58 -8.24 -25.11
CA ALA A 485 0.37 -8.16 -23.68
C ALA A 485 -0.04 -9.53 -23.11
N LEU A 486 0.17 -9.70 -21.81
CA LEU A 486 -0.59 -10.66 -21.02
C LEU A 486 -1.91 -9.99 -20.62
N PHE A 487 -3.03 -10.65 -20.90
CA PHE A 487 -4.34 -10.29 -20.33
C PHE A 487 -4.90 -11.47 -19.54
N MET A 488 -5.35 -11.22 -18.31
CA MET A 488 -5.99 -12.23 -17.47
C MET A 488 -7.23 -11.68 -16.77
N VAL A 489 -8.25 -12.51 -16.64
CA VAL A 489 -9.56 -12.12 -16.10
C VAL A 489 -9.98 -13.11 -15.02
N PRO A 490 -10.12 -12.72 -13.74
CA PRO A 490 -10.66 -13.56 -12.67
C PRO A 490 -12.06 -13.09 -12.21
N ASP A 491 -12.90 -12.61 -13.13
CA ASP A 491 -14.15 -11.91 -12.82
C ASP A 491 -15.34 -12.86 -12.62
N LYS A 492 -15.75 -13.03 -11.36
CA LYS A 492 -16.91 -13.86 -10.97
C LYS A 492 -18.26 -13.21 -11.29
N GLY A 493 -18.31 -11.89 -11.49
CA GLY A 493 -19.54 -11.16 -11.80
C GLY A 493 -20.11 -11.42 -13.19
N GLN A 494 -19.35 -12.06 -14.08
CA GLN A 494 -19.79 -12.39 -15.44
C GLN A 494 -20.71 -13.63 -15.46
N PRO A 495 -21.70 -13.69 -16.37
CA PRO A 495 -22.67 -14.79 -16.47
C PRO A 495 -22.09 -16.07 -17.11
N ASP A 496 -20.86 -16.00 -17.64
CA ASP A 496 -20.13 -17.09 -18.30
C ASP A 496 -20.12 -18.38 -17.45
N VAL A 497 -20.17 -19.54 -18.12
CA VAL A 497 -20.01 -20.87 -17.51
C VAL A 497 -18.69 -21.47 -18.00
N PRO A 498 -17.65 -21.57 -17.16
CA PRO A 498 -16.31 -22.02 -17.60
C PRO A 498 -16.24 -23.48 -18.02
N ASP A 499 -17.07 -24.33 -17.41
CA ASP A 499 -17.14 -25.76 -17.69
C ASP A 499 -18.59 -26.26 -17.52
N ALA A 500 -19.09 -26.96 -18.54
CA ALA A 500 -20.45 -27.49 -18.55
C ALA A 500 -20.71 -28.56 -17.46
N ALA A 501 -19.66 -29.20 -16.93
CA ALA A 501 -19.77 -30.10 -15.78
C ALA A 501 -20.07 -29.37 -14.46
N PHE A 502 -19.89 -28.05 -14.41
CA PHE A 502 -20.09 -27.21 -13.22
C PHE A 502 -21.05 -26.04 -13.52
N PRO A 503 -22.33 -26.30 -13.91
CA PRO A 503 -23.23 -25.27 -14.45
C PRO A 503 -23.58 -24.12 -13.48
N ASN A 504 -23.43 -24.33 -12.17
CA ASN A 504 -23.66 -23.33 -11.12
C ASN A 504 -22.44 -22.44 -10.86
N VAL A 505 -21.26 -22.80 -11.38
CA VAL A 505 -20.03 -22.04 -11.22
C VAL A 505 -19.98 -20.99 -12.33
N LYS A 506 -20.01 -19.72 -11.94
CA LYS A 506 -20.10 -18.58 -12.85
C LYS A 506 -18.82 -17.77 -12.83
N GLY A 507 -18.63 -16.99 -13.88
CA GLY A 507 -17.54 -16.05 -14.01
C GLY A 507 -16.68 -16.31 -15.25
N ARG A 508 -15.94 -15.27 -15.61
CA ARG A 508 -15.00 -15.28 -16.72
C ARG A 508 -13.60 -15.48 -16.14
N TYR A 509 -13.00 -16.62 -16.45
CA TYR A 509 -11.67 -17.00 -15.97
C TYR A 509 -10.73 -17.19 -17.15
N TRP A 510 -10.10 -16.11 -17.62
CA TRP A 510 -9.29 -16.11 -18.84
C TRP A 510 -7.79 -15.91 -18.56
N TYR A 511 -6.96 -16.57 -19.35
CA TYR A 511 -5.50 -16.40 -19.44
C TYR A 511 -5.08 -16.29 -20.91
N MET A 512 -4.63 -15.09 -21.31
CA MET A 512 -4.30 -14.75 -22.69
C MET A 512 -2.88 -14.18 -22.76
N PRO A 513 -1.83 -15.03 -22.86
CA PRO A 513 -0.43 -14.59 -22.89
C PRO A 513 0.00 -13.92 -24.21
N LEU A 514 -0.88 -13.91 -25.22
CA LEU A 514 -0.70 -13.30 -26.55
C LEU A 514 -1.83 -12.32 -26.89
N ALA A 515 -2.42 -11.71 -25.87
CA ALA A 515 -3.36 -10.61 -26.06
C ALA A 515 -2.66 -9.44 -26.79
N ALA A 516 -3.46 -8.57 -27.39
CA ALA A 516 -2.98 -7.34 -28.01
C ALA A 516 -3.70 -6.15 -27.35
N GLY A 517 -2.97 -5.08 -27.11
CA GLY A 517 -3.51 -3.82 -26.62
C GLY A 517 -3.12 -2.65 -27.52
N GLU A 518 -4.01 -1.68 -27.64
CA GLU A 518 -3.76 -0.40 -28.30
C GLU A 518 -2.64 0.36 -27.57
N THR A 519 -1.64 0.87 -28.29
CA THR A 519 -0.51 1.59 -27.64
C THR A 519 -0.96 2.83 -26.87
N SER A 520 -2.07 3.45 -27.29
CA SER A 520 -2.69 4.61 -26.64
C SER A 520 -3.40 4.28 -25.32
N GLY A 521 -3.67 2.99 -25.04
CA GLY A 521 -4.05 2.54 -23.71
C GLY A 521 -2.84 2.46 -22.77
N ALA A 522 -3.09 2.35 -21.47
CA ALA A 522 -2.08 2.11 -20.45
C ALA A 522 -2.37 0.84 -19.65
N ASN A 523 -1.38 -0.04 -19.56
CA ASN A 523 -1.37 -1.29 -18.80
C ASN A 523 -0.19 -1.26 -17.82
N ALA A 524 -0.17 -2.18 -16.86
CA ALA A 524 0.95 -2.31 -15.95
C ALA A 524 2.17 -2.94 -16.64
N CYS A 525 3.32 -2.84 -15.99
CA CYS A 525 4.59 -3.40 -16.44
C CYS A 525 5.16 -4.33 -15.37
N ARG A 526 5.78 -5.44 -15.78
CA ARG A 526 6.58 -6.31 -14.90
C ARG A 526 7.92 -6.53 -15.55
N CYS A 527 8.99 -6.26 -14.81
CA CYS A 527 10.35 -6.33 -15.34
C CYS A 527 10.96 -7.72 -15.17
N ILE A 528 11.87 -8.06 -16.08
CA ILE A 528 12.87 -9.13 -15.91
C ILE A 528 14.24 -8.51 -15.66
N LYS A 529 15.15 -9.26 -15.05
CA LYS A 529 16.56 -8.89 -14.92
C LYS A 529 17.13 -8.71 -16.33
N ASP A 530 17.77 -7.57 -16.57
CA ASP A 530 18.35 -7.28 -17.86
C ASP A 530 19.57 -8.19 -18.09
N PRO A 531 19.61 -9.00 -19.17
CA PRO A 531 20.73 -9.89 -19.41
C PRO A 531 21.96 -9.19 -20.00
N LEU A 532 21.93 -7.88 -20.29
CA LEU A 532 23.03 -7.20 -21.00
C LEU A 532 23.67 -6.03 -20.25
N TYR A 533 23.02 -5.41 -19.25
CA TYR A 533 23.50 -4.17 -18.61
C TYR A 533 24.96 -4.21 -18.09
N VAL A 534 25.40 -5.34 -17.51
CA VAL A 534 26.80 -5.53 -17.09
C VAL A 534 27.70 -5.88 -18.28
N VAL A 535 27.24 -6.79 -19.14
CA VAL A 535 28.04 -7.36 -20.24
C VAL A 535 28.40 -6.30 -21.28
N ASP A 536 27.43 -5.45 -21.64
CA ASP A 536 27.57 -4.38 -22.63
C ASP A 536 27.81 -3.01 -21.97
N SER A 537 28.23 -3.01 -20.70
CA SER A 537 28.79 -1.85 -19.98
C SER A 537 27.86 -0.63 -19.86
N TYR A 538 26.57 -0.85 -19.62
CA TYR A 538 25.58 0.21 -19.33
C TYR A 538 24.95 0.08 -17.92
N ASP A 539 25.70 -0.46 -16.96
CA ASP A 539 25.29 -0.48 -15.55
C ASP A 539 25.39 0.91 -14.91
N PHE A 540 24.29 1.37 -14.32
CA PHE A 540 24.17 2.63 -13.57
C PHE A 540 23.68 2.39 -12.14
N PRO A 541 24.56 1.92 -11.23
CA PRO A 541 24.21 1.73 -9.82
C PRO A 541 23.64 3.01 -9.19
N THR A 542 22.56 2.89 -8.42
CA THR A 542 21.98 4.00 -7.68
C THR A 542 23.00 4.57 -6.70
N GLU A 543 23.23 5.88 -6.77
CA GLU A 543 23.96 6.60 -5.73
C GLU A 543 23.00 6.99 -4.60
N TYR A 544 23.37 6.70 -3.36
CA TYR A 544 22.52 6.91 -2.20
C TYR A 544 22.94 8.12 -1.36
N LEU A 545 21.99 8.71 -0.64
CA LEU A 545 22.28 9.70 0.40
C LEU A 545 22.88 9.00 1.61
N PRO A 546 23.90 9.59 2.28
CA PRO A 546 24.47 9.01 3.49
C PRO A 546 23.41 8.82 4.58
N ALA A 547 23.59 7.81 5.42
CA ALA A 547 22.77 7.61 6.60
C ALA A 547 22.79 8.85 7.52
N VAL A 548 21.65 9.13 8.14
CA VAL A 548 21.56 9.97 9.34
C VAL A 548 21.09 9.09 10.50
N VAL A 549 21.07 9.65 11.71
CA VAL A 549 20.46 8.98 12.86
C VAL A 549 18.95 8.82 12.62
N GLU A 550 18.52 7.58 12.39
CA GLU A 550 17.12 7.14 12.49
C GLU A 550 16.92 6.41 13.82
N PHE A 551 15.70 6.44 14.36
CA PHE A 551 15.34 5.63 15.52
C PHE A 551 14.00 4.93 15.28
N LYS A 552 14.04 3.67 14.87
CA LYS A 552 12.83 2.88 14.51
C LYS A 552 12.44 1.84 15.56
N GLU A 553 13.25 1.69 16.62
CA GLU A 553 13.04 0.63 17.59
C GLU A 553 11.73 0.82 18.36
N GLY A 554 10.97 -0.28 18.47
CA GLY A 554 9.70 -0.28 19.19
C GLY A 554 8.54 0.45 18.48
N ILE A 555 8.71 0.92 17.24
CA ILE A 555 7.65 1.62 16.49
C ILE A 555 6.36 0.78 16.36
N ASN A 556 6.51 -0.55 16.30
CA ASN A 556 5.43 -1.54 16.21
C ASN A 556 4.93 -2.05 17.58
N ASN A 557 5.51 -1.61 18.70
CA ASN A 557 5.07 -2.02 20.05
C ASN A 557 3.60 -1.66 20.27
N PRO A 558 2.85 -2.39 21.11
CA PRO A 558 1.42 -2.13 21.31
C PRO A 558 1.15 -0.77 21.95
N ASN A 559 -0.03 -0.20 21.65
CA ASN A 559 -0.55 0.97 22.37
C ASN A 559 -1.31 0.59 23.64
N THR A 560 -1.85 -0.63 23.69
CA THR A 560 -2.54 -1.18 24.86
C THR A 560 -1.76 -2.35 25.44
N TYR A 561 -1.47 -2.29 26.74
CA TYR A 561 -0.96 -3.43 27.51
C TYR A 561 -2.13 -4.05 28.27
N GLN A 562 -2.51 -5.27 27.90
CA GLN A 562 -3.55 -6.00 28.60
C GLN A 562 -2.95 -6.96 29.62
N LEU A 563 -3.56 -7.00 30.79
CA LEU A 563 -3.23 -7.88 31.91
C LEU A 563 -4.51 -8.49 32.47
N VAL A 564 -4.39 -9.62 33.15
CA VAL A 564 -5.46 -10.18 33.98
C VAL A 564 -5.17 -9.84 35.44
N LYS A 565 -6.20 -9.47 36.19
CA LYS A 565 -6.17 -9.22 37.63
C LYS A 565 -5.51 -10.39 38.36
N ASN A 566 -4.46 -10.09 39.12
CA ASN A 566 -3.68 -11.07 39.88
C ASN A 566 -3.87 -10.88 41.40
N THR A 567 -3.64 -11.94 42.18
CA THR A 567 -3.69 -11.90 43.66
C THR A 567 -2.42 -11.30 44.28
N THR A 568 -1.32 -11.26 43.53
CA THR A 568 -0.08 -10.56 43.87
C THR A 568 0.03 -9.23 43.10
N PRO A 569 0.90 -8.28 43.52
CA PRO A 569 1.18 -7.10 42.72
C PRO A 569 1.86 -7.50 41.40
N THR A 570 1.44 -6.91 40.29
CA THR A 570 2.08 -7.12 38.98
C THR A 570 2.90 -5.89 38.62
N LEU A 571 4.16 -6.10 38.26
CA LEU A 571 5.02 -5.06 37.71
C LEU A 571 4.95 -5.13 36.18
N LEU A 572 4.33 -4.13 35.56
CA LEU A 572 4.29 -4.00 34.11
C LEU A 572 5.43 -3.11 33.63
N GLU A 573 6.16 -3.56 32.62
CA GLU A 573 7.17 -2.77 31.93
C GLU A 573 6.65 -2.24 30.58
N ILE A 574 6.94 -0.98 30.28
CA ILE A 574 6.57 -0.33 29.01
C ILE A 574 7.84 0.27 28.40
N PRO A 575 8.38 -0.29 27.30
CA PRO A 575 9.54 0.30 26.62
C PRO A 575 9.23 1.70 26.08
N VAL A 576 10.11 2.66 26.36
CA VAL A 576 9.89 4.05 25.90
C VAL A 576 10.17 4.25 24.42
N SER A 577 10.90 3.32 23.77
CA SER A 577 11.39 3.42 22.38
C SER A 577 10.30 3.91 21.40
N LYS A 578 9.08 3.38 21.50
CA LYS A 578 7.95 3.77 20.63
C LYS A 578 7.68 5.27 20.62
N ALA A 579 7.83 5.94 21.76
CA ALA A 579 7.60 7.38 21.86
C ALA A 579 8.59 8.15 20.98
N PHE A 580 9.87 7.77 21.02
CA PHE A 580 10.92 8.39 20.22
C PHE A 580 10.76 8.06 18.74
N SER A 581 10.50 6.79 18.40
CA SER A 581 10.40 6.36 17.00
C SER A 581 9.18 6.93 16.28
N VAL A 582 8.02 7.04 16.94
CA VAL A 582 6.86 7.66 16.30
C VAL A 582 7.04 9.18 16.19
N GLN A 583 7.70 9.82 17.18
CA GLN A 583 8.03 11.25 17.11
C GLN A 583 9.01 11.56 15.95
N SER A 584 10.12 10.82 15.81
CA SER A 584 11.13 11.08 14.78
C SER A 584 10.67 10.72 13.37
N GLU A 585 10.04 9.56 13.19
CA GLU A 585 9.80 9.00 11.84
C GLU A 585 8.42 9.36 11.26
N ILE A 586 7.39 9.53 12.11
CA ILE A 586 6.00 9.74 11.65
C ILE A 586 5.49 11.15 11.96
N LEU A 587 5.78 11.69 13.15
CA LEU A 587 5.34 13.03 13.55
C LEU A 587 6.27 14.15 13.06
N ASN A 588 7.37 13.82 12.37
CA ASN A 588 8.35 14.78 11.83
C ASN A 588 9.03 15.64 12.93
N ASN A 589 9.27 15.05 14.12
CA ASN A 589 9.96 15.69 15.25
C ASN A 589 11.32 15.00 15.50
N LYS A 590 12.31 15.25 14.63
CA LYS A 590 13.65 14.66 14.77
C LYS A 590 14.42 15.15 16.02
N ASP A 591 14.09 16.34 16.54
CA ASP A 591 14.73 16.92 17.73
C ASP A 591 14.49 16.10 19.01
N ILE A 592 13.50 15.19 19.00
CA ILE A 592 13.27 14.21 20.06
C ILE A 592 14.49 13.29 20.31
N LEU A 593 15.38 13.15 19.31
CA LEU A 593 16.60 12.34 19.37
C LEU A 593 17.81 13.13 19.91
N SER A 594 17.64 14.38 20.32
CA SER A 594 18.67 15.14 21.04
C SER A 594 18.69 14.79 22.53
N LEU A 595 19.87 14.71 23.16
CA LEU A 595 20.01 14.39 24.59
C LEU A 595 19.18 15.29 25.51
N SER A 596 19.01 16.57 25.16
CA SER A 596 18.14 17.52 25.88
C SER A 596 16.67 17.10 25.94
N SER A 597 16.23 16.22 25.05
CA SER A 597 14.87 15.70 24.96
C SER A 597 14.66 14.46 25.82
N PHE A 598 15.71 13.82 26.35
CA PHE A 598 15.57 12.60 27.17
C PHE A 598 16.50 12.53 28.39
N ASN A 599 17.10 13.65 28.79
CA ASN A 599 17.98 13.75 29.96
C ASN A 599 17.25 13.76 31.33
N ASN A 600 15.92 13.94 31.36
CA ASN A 600 15.14 14.00 32.60
C ASN A 600 13.71 13.47 32.38
N LEU A 601 13.60 12.25 31.85
CA LEU A 601 12.33 11.60 31.58
C LEU A 601 11.47 11.48 32.84
N LYS A 602 10.15 11.66 32.65
CA LYS A 602 9.12 11.50 33.67
C LYS A 602 7.97 10.68 33.10
N ALA A 603 7.42 9.82 33.92
CA ALA A 603 6.19 9.09 33.63
C ALA A 603 5.08 9.52 34.59
N ASN A 604 3.84 9.54 34.13
CA ASN A 604 2.68 9.86 34.96
C ASN A 604 1.50 8.91 34.65
N VAL A 605 0.59 8.76 35.61
CA VAL A 605 -0.78 8.28 35.32
C VAL A 605 -1.58 9.50 34.90
N LEU A 606 -1.94 9.63 33.62
CA LEU A 606 -2.83 10.72 33.20
C LEU A 606 -4.22 10.56 33.82
N TRP A 607 -4.78 9.36 33.73
CA TRP A 607 -6.02 9.00 34.40
C TRP A 607 -6.14 7.50 34.67
N SER A 608 -7.01 7.14 35.62
CA SER A 608 -7.43 5.76 35.93
C SER A 608 -8.96 5.69 36.15
N THR A 609 -9.61 4.57 35.85
CA THR A 609 -10.99 4.29 36.30
C THR A 609 -11.08 3.85 37.76
N ASN A 610 -9.95 3.52 38.38
CA ASN A 610 -9.88 2.96 39.73
C ASN A 610 -8.62 3.50 40.43
N THR A 611 -8.78 4.28 41.50
CA THR A 611 -7.67 4.86 42.26
C THR A 611 -6.79 3.81 42.94
N ALA A 612 -7.32 2.61 43.19
CA ALA A 612 -6.54 1.52 43.75
C ALA A 612 -5.71 0.76 42.69
N LEU A 613 -5.96 0.95 41.38
CA LEU A 613 -5.36 0.13 40.31
C LEU A 613 -3.84 0.28 40.21
N VAL A 614 -3.37 1.51 40.00
CA VAL A 614 -1.95 1.85 39.85
C VAL A 614 -1.50 2.62 41.08
N SER A 615 -0.65 2.01 41.90
CA SER A 615 -0.07 2.65 43.09
C SER A 615 1.19 3.44 42.79
N LYS A 616 1.98 3.00 41.80
CA LYS A 616 3.31 3.54 41.52
C LYS A 616 3.64 3.52 40.03
N VAL A 617 4.26 4.60 39.54
CA VAL A 617 4.84 4.71 38.19
C VAL A 617 6.24 5.30 38.30
N THR A 618 7.25 4.62 37.78
CA THR A 618 8.66 5.06 37.82
C THR A 618 9.38 4.77 36.51
N ILE A 619 10.57 5.37 36.35
CA ILE A 619 11.55 4.98 35.33
C ILE A 619 12.80 4.52 36.11
N PRO A 620 13.03 3.20 36.26
CA PRO A 620 14.17 2.66 37.01
C PRO A 620 15.49 3.01 36.31
N GLY A 621 16.56 3.18 37.07
CA GLY A 621 17.86 3.63 36.52
C GLY A 621 17.90 5.11 36.10
N GLY A 622 16.75 5.79 36.03
CA GLY A 622 16.67 7.20 35.67
C GLY A 622 16.54 7.41 34.16
N SER A 623 17.15 8.48 33.65
CA SER A 623 17.05 8.88 32.24
C SER A 623 18.28 8.43 31.45
N PRO A 624 18.14 8.00 30.18
CA PRO A 624 19.26 7.55 29.39
C PRO A 624 20.24 8.68 29.07
N SER A 625 21.53 8.38 29.07
CA SER A 625 22.62 9.33 28.76
C SER A 625 23.03 9.38 27.29
N SER A 626 22.51 8.46 26.47
CA SER A 626 22.69 8.38 25.02
C SER A 626 21.46 7.79 24.34
N LEU A 627 21.40 7.85 23.00
CA LEU A 627 20.35 7.22 22.22
C LEU A 627 20.29 5.70 22.42
N ASP A 628 21.45 5.04 22.55
CA ASP A 628 21.55 3.59 22.81
C ASP A 628 20.97 3.16 24.18
N GLY A 629 20.75 4.13 25.08
CA GLY A 629 20.06 3.92 26.35
C GLY A 629 18.53 3.89 26.23
N ILE A 630 17.95 4.49 25.19
CA ILE A 630 16.49 4.54 24.98
C ILE A 630 15.87 3.13 24.86
N PRO A 631 16.43 2.19 24.05
CA PRO A 631 16.00 0.79 23.99
C PRO A 631 15.82 0.10 25.34
N ASN A 632 16.75 0.37 26.25
CA ASN A 632 16.83 -0.27 27.56
C ASN A 632 16.01 0.49 28.62
N THR A 633 15.47 1.66 28.28
CA THR A 633 14.68 2.49 29.20
C THR A 633 13.22 2.05 29.17
N LYS A 634 12.65 1.79 30.36
CA LYS A 634 11.27 1.32 30.51
C LYS A 634 10.54 2.17 31.55
N ILE A 635 9.24 2.34 31.38
CA ILE A 635 8.36 2.77 32.48
C ILE A 635 7.94 1.53 33.25
N LEU A 636 8.12 1.54 34.56
CA LEU A 636 7.59 0.52 35.46
C LEU A 636 6.26 1.01 36.06
N VAL A 637 5.22 0.21 35.90
CA VAL A 637 3.87 0.48 36.42
C VAL A 637 3.52 -0.62 37.41
N THR A 638 3.33 -0.26 38.69
CA THR A 638 2.93 -1.21 39.74
C THR A 638 1.40 -1.30 39.78
N ILE A 639 0.88 -2.45 39.36
CA ILE A 639 -0.54 -2.81 39.44
C ILE A 639 -0.77 -3.50 40.79
N ASN A 640 -1.72 -2.99 41.56
CA ASN A 640 -2.01 -3.53 42.89
C ASN A 640 -2.77 -4.87 42.83
N PRO A 641 -2.62 -5.73 43.86
CA PRO A 641 -3.39 -6.95 44.04
C PRO A 641 -4.90 -6.77 43.90
N ASN A 642 -5.53 -7.73 43.22
CA ASN A 642 -6.98 -7.88 43.11
C ASN A 642 -7.70 -6.67 42.50
N GLN A 643 -7.00 -5.84 41.72
CA GLN A 643 -7.58 -4.71 41.00
C GLN A 643 -7.77 -5.01 39.51
N SER A 644 -8.88 -4.51 38.97
CA SER A 644 -9.16 -4.41 37.53
C SER A 644 -9.55 -2.97 37.19
N GLY A 645 -9.53 -2.64 35.90
CA GLY A 645 -9.83 -1.30 35.41
C GLY A 645 -8.94 -0.87 34.25
N ASN A 646 -8.96 0.43 33.96
CA ASN A 646 -8.21 1.05 32.89
C ASN A 646 -7.41 2.23 33.41
N ALA A 647 -6.19 2.43 32.90
CA ALA A 647 -5.42 3.64 33.11
C ALA A 647 -4.74 4.08 31.81
N VAL A 648 -4.36 5.36 31.71
CA VAL A 648 -3.49 5.87 30.65
C VAL A 648 -2.21 6.39 31.27
N ILE A 649 -1.07 5.85 30.82
CA ILE A 649 0.28 6.23 31.25
C ILE A 649 0.88 7.13 30.18
N THR A 650 1.54 8.22 30.59
CA THR A 650 2.17 9.20 29.70
C THR A 650 3.66 9.32 29.96
N LEU A 651 4.45 9.51 28.89
CA LEU A 651 5.88 9.86 28.96
C LEU A 651 6.07 11.36 28.68
N HIS A 652 6.98 11.98 29.42
CA HIS A 652 7.35 13.39 29.33
C HIS A 652 8.87 13.56 29.57
N ASN A 653 9.39 14.76 29.34
CA ASN A 653 10.74 15.16 29.76
C ASN A 653 10.70 16.44 30.62
N GLY A 654 11.56 16.53 31.63
CA GLY A 654 11.62 17.62 32.60
C GLY A 654 10.57 17.51 33.71
N SER A 655 9.29 17.61 33.35
CA SER A 655 8.13 17.61 34.26
C SER A 655 7.02 16.68 33.76
N ILE A 656 6.22 16.12 34.67
CA ILE A 656 4.97 15.42 34.34
C ILE A 656 3.89 16.34 33.74
N THR A 657 4.09 17.67 33.81
CA THR A 657 3.22 18.69 33.18
C THR A 657 3.75 19.18 31.83
N SER A 658 4.95 18.75 31.41
CA SER A 658 5.47 19.04 30.06
C SER A 658 4.60 18.34 28.99
N PRO A 659 4.70 18.71 27.70
CA PRO A 659 3.97 18.03 26.63
C PRO A 659 4.22 16.51 26.63
N VAL A 660 3.15 15.72 26.46
CA VAL A 660 3.22 14.26 26.36
C VAL A 660 3.98 13.87 25.08
N TYR A 661 4.97 12.97 25.22
CA TYR A 661 5.71 12.39 24.09
C TYR A 661 4.94 11.22 23.46
N TRP A 662 4.40 10.35 24.31
CA TRP A 662 3.47 9.28 23.94
C TRP A 662 2.66 8.83 25.16
N SER A 663 1.60 8.07 24.89
CA SER A 663 0.71 7.50 25.90
C SER A 663 0.28 6.09 25.56
N TRP A 664 0.12 5.27 26.59
CA TRP A 664 -0.27 3.86 26.50
C TRP A 664 -1.48 3.59 27.38
N HIS A 665 -2.40 2.76 26.90
CA HIS A 665 -3.56 2.27 27.64
C HIS A 665 -3.18 1.01 28.40
N ILE A 666 -3.39 1.02 29.71
CA ILE A 666 -3.24 -0.14 30.59
C ILE A 666 -4.63 -0.70 30.85
N TRP A 667 -4.82 -1.96 30.51
CA TRP A 667 -6.12 -2.61 30.54
C TRP A 667 -6.05 -3.86 31.39
N VAL A 668 -6.54 -3.78 32.63
CA VAL A 668 -6.52 -4.91 33.57
C VAL A 668 -7.91 -5.51 33.66
N THR A 669 -8.06 -6.73 33.16
CA THR A 669 -9.33 -7.45 33.07
C THR A 669 -9.56 -8.37 34.27
N ASP A 670 -10.82 -8.65 34.59
CA ASP A 670 -11.21 -9.61 35.62
C ASP A 670 -11.02 -11.07 35.18
N THR A 671 -10.99 -11.31 33.87
CA THR A 671 -10.84 -12.61 33.22
C THR A 671 -9.91 -12.50 32.00
N PRO A 672 -9.21 -13.57 31.57
CA PRO A 672 -8.45 -13.56 30.32
C PRO A 672 -9.32 -13.22 29.11
N ILE A 673 -8.75 -12.55 28.10
CA ILE A 673 -9.43 -12.36 26.81
C ILE A 673 -9.59 -13.73 26.14
N ALA A 674 -10.83 -14.18 25.99
CA ALA A 674 -11.17 -15.27 25.09
C ALA A 674 -11.45 -14.75 23.68
N SER A 675 -11.67 -15.67 22.73
CA SER A 675 -11.93 -15.33 21.34
C SER A 675 -13.15 -16.05 20.78
N ASN A 676 -13.74 -15.47 19.73
CA ASN A 676 -14.85 -16.05 18.97
C ASN A 676 -14.41 -16.16 17.52
N ALA A 677 -14.21 -17.40 17.06
CA ALA A 677 -13.92 -17.67 15.65
C ALA A 677 -15.22 -17.68 14.83
N TYR A 678 -15.19 -17.05 13.66
CA TYR A 678 -16.28 -17.02 12.71
C TYR A 678 -15.74 -17.16 11.28
N THR A 679 -16.39 -18.00 10.48
CA THR A 679 -16.16 -18.11 9.04
C THR A 679 -17.47 -17.79 8.34
N THR A 680 -17.46 -16.83 7.42
CA THR A 680 -18.69 -16.26 6.86
C THR A 680 -19.53 -17.28 6.08
N GLU A 681 -18.88 -18.17 5.34
CA GLU A 681 -19.46 -19.29 4.60
C GLU A 681 -18.40 -20.31 4.19
N LEU A 682 -18.82 -21.52 3.81
CA LEU A 682 -17.94 -22.53 3.22
C LEU A 682 -17.85 -22.36 1.69
N PRO A 683 -16.64 -22.44 1.10
CA PRO A 683 -16.48 -22.44 -0.35
C PRO A 683 -16.88 -23.77 -0.98
N ASN A 684 -17.12 -23.76 -2.28
CA ASN A 684 -17.33 -24.98 -3.06
C ASN A 684 -15.99 -25.73 -3.19
N THR A 685 -15.83 -26.83 -2.44
CA THR A 685 -14.59 -27.63 -2.43
C THR A 685 -14.39 -28.49 -3.67
N ALA A 686 -15.38 -28.60 -4.57
CA ALA A 686 -15.26 -29.34 -5.82
C ALA A 686 -14.52 -28.54 -6.93
N VAL A 687 -14.34 -27.22 -6.78
CA VAL A 687 -13.69 -26.35 -7.77
C VAL A 687 -12.27 -25.98 -7.37
N THR A 688 -11.39 -26.97 -7.33
CA THR A 688 -10.04 -26.87 -6.75
C THR A 688 -9.10 -25.84 -7.41
N ASN A 689 -9.41 -25.32 -8.60
CA ASN A 689 -8.63 -24.25 -9.25
C ASN A 689 -9.12 -22.84 -8.93
N TYR A 690 -10.35 -22.68 -8.40
CA TYR A 690 -10.90 -21.40 -7.97
C TYR A 690 -10.84 -21.34 -6.44
N VAL A 691 -9.74 -20.81 -5.93
CA VAL A 691 -9.42 -20.81 -4.49
C VAL A 691 -10.53 -20.08 -3.74
N ASN A 692 -11.13 -20.78 -2.78
CA ASN A 692 -12.20 -20.28 -1.93
C ASN A 692 -13.44 -19.72 -2.68
N TYR A 693 -13.78 -20.27 -3.85
CA TYR A 693 -14.99 -19.86 -4.59
C TYR A 693 -16.28 -19.99 -3.75
N VAL A 694 -17.05 -18.90 -3.66
CA VAL A 694 -18.39 -18.81 -3.06
C VAL A 694 -19.33 -18.04 -3.99
N ASP A 695 -20.62 -18.33 -3.94
CA ASP A 695 -21.58 -17.87 -4.96
C ASP A 695 -21.73 -16.33 -4.99
N LYS A 696 -21.88 -15.69 -3.83
CA LYS A 696 -22.15 -14.24 -3.73
C LYS A 696 -20.92 -13.39 -3.40
N GLY A 697 -20.31 -13.54 -2.23
CA GLY A 697 -19.12 -12.77 -1.85
C GLY A 697 -17.90 -13.06 -2.73
N SER A 698 -16.88 -12.21 -2.73
CA SER A 698 -15.65 -12.45 -3.51
C SER A 698 -14.80 -13.58 -2.92
N SER A 699 -14.81 -13.75 -1.59
CA SER A 699 -14.12 -14.81 -0.85
C SER A 699 -14.75 -14.94 0.54
N PRO A 700 -14.81 -16.13 1.17
CA PRO A 700 -15.15 -16.29 2.57
C PRO A 700 -14.09 -15.62 3.46
N LEU A 701 -14.51 -15.01 4.57
CA LEU A 701 -13.60 -14.42 5.55
C LEU A 701 -13.50 -15.33 6.79
N GLN A 702 -12.29 -15.48 7.32
CA GLN A 702 -12.02 -16.23 8.56
C GLN A 702 -11.51 -15.29 9.65
N THR A 703 -12.40 -14.89 10.57
CA THR A 703 -12.10 -13.90 11.60
C THR A 703 -12.11 -14.52 12.99
N GLU A 704 -11.22 -14.08 13.87
CA GLU A 704 -11.22 -14.43 15.29
C GLU A 704 -11.32 -13.13 16.10
N PHE A 705 -12.51 -12.85 16.63
CA PHE A 705 -12.81 -11.64 17.39
C PHE A 705 -12.43 -11.80 18.86
N MET A 706 -12.02 -10.72 19.53
CA MET A 706 -12.02 -10.69 21.00
C MET A 706 -13.44 -10.97 21.56
N ASP A 707 -13.52 -11.55 22.76
CA ASP A 707 -14.78 -11.73 23.50
C ASP A 707 -15.37 -10.43 24.08
N ARG A 708 -14.55 -9.38 24.24
CA ARG A 708 -14.93 -8.09 24.85
C ARG A 708 -14.41 -6.87 24.07
N ASN A 709 -15.01 -5.71 24.33
CA ASN A 709 -14.58 -4.45 23.72
C ASN A 709 -13.30 -3.94 24.38
N LEU A 710 -12.51 -3.16 23.64
CA LEU A 710 -11.26 -2.61 24.16
C LEU A 710 -11.54 -1.71 25.38
N GLY A 711 -10.93 -2.07 26.53
CA GLY A 711 -11.15 -1.41 27.82
C GLY A 711 -12.28 -1.96 28.70
N ALA A 712 -12.96 -3.03 28.29
CA ALA A 712 -13.95 -3.74 29.10
C ALA A 712 -13.27 -4.66 30.14
N THR A 713 -13.61 -4.60 31.43
CA THR A 713 -12.89 -5.43 32.43
C THR A 713 -13.33 -6.90 32.39
N ASP A 714 -14.59 -7.19 32.05
CA ASP A 714 -15.08 -8.57 31.84
C ASP A 714 -15.79 -8.72 30.48
N ALA A 715 -15.98 -9.96 30.03
CA ALA A 715 -16.77 -10.24 28.83
C ALA A 715 -18.27 -9.99 29.08
N PHE A 716 -19.02 -9.71 28.01
CA PHE A 716 -20.47 -9.69 28.08
C PHE A 716 -20.97 -11.12 28.41
N PRO A 717 -21.80 -11.31 29.46
CA PRO A 717 -22.14 -12.65 29.95
C PRO A 717 -23.09 -13.38 29.01
N VAL A 718 -23.10 -14.71 29.09
CA VAL A 718 -24.25 -15.51 28.65
C VAL A 718 -25.41 -15.17 29.57
N VAL A 719 -26.50 -14.64 29.02
CA VAL A 719 -27.67 -14.21 29.79
C VAL A 719 -28.78 -15.27 29.70
N ALA A 720 -29.17 -15.83 30.84
CA ALA A 720 -30.16 -16.92 30.91
C ALA A 720 -31.57 -16.48 30.53
N ASN A 721 -32.00 -15.28 30.96
CA ASN A 721 -33.24 -14.66 30.51
C ASN A 721 -32.97 -13.23 30.01
N PRO A 722 -33.01 -12.97 28.69
CA PRO A 722 -32.66 -11.66 28.11
C PRO A 722 -33.67 -10.54 28.42
N LEU A 723 -34.81 -10.85 29.03
CA LEU A 723 -35.82 -9.86 29.44
C LEU A 723 -35.70 -9.52 30.93
N THR A 724 -35.18 -10.44 31.75
CA THR A 724 -34.95 -10.25 33.19
C THR A 724 -33.57 -10.76 33.61
N PRO A 725 -32.45 -10.13 33.18
CA PRO A 725 -31.12 -10.48 33.66
C PRO A 725 -31.02 -10.38 35.19
N THR A 726 -30.32 -11.33 35.80
CA THR A 726 -29.98 -11.35 37.23
C THR A 726 -29.03 -10.23 37.62
N ALA A 727 -28.92 -9.93 38.92
CA ALA A 727 -27.98 -8.94 39.44
C ALA A 727 -26.51 -9.26 39.08
N VAL A 728 -26.15 -10.55 39.01
CA VAL A 728 -24.79 -11.00 38.64
C VAL A 728 -24.53 -10.75 37.14
N GLU A 729 -25.49 -11.07 36.28
CA GLU A 729 -25.40 -10.78 34.84
C GLU A 729 -25.35 -9.26 34.59
N LEU A 730 -26.17 -8.46 35.25
CA LEU A 730 -26.13 -6.99 35.13
C LEU A 730 -24.77 -6.41 35.55
N SER A 731 -24.15 -6.94 36.60
CA SER A 731 -22.80 -6.54 37.03
C SER A 731 -21.74 -6.85 35.97
N LYS A 732 -21.83 -8.01 35.29
CA LYS A 732 -20.95 -8.34 34.16
C LYS A 732 -21.24 -7.50 32.91
N ILE A 733 -22.51 -7.22 32.61
CA ILE A 733 -22.89 -6.29 31.51
C ILE A 733 -22.28 -4.91 31.77
N ARG A 734 -22.31 -4.42 33.02
CA ARG A 734 -21.61 -3.18 33.42
C ARG A 734 -20.11 -3.25 33.14
N ALA A 735 -19.43 -4.29 33.63
CA ALA A 735 -18.00 -4.51 33.42
C ALA A 735 -17.62 -4.61 31.93
N SER A 736 -18.55 -5.08 31.09
CA SER A 736 -18.34 -5.25 29.65
C SER A 736 -18.35 -3.95 28.83
N THR A 737 -18.75 -2.80 29.40
CA THR A 737 -19.05 -1.52 28.69
C THR A 737 -17.97 -1.08 27.68
N GLY A 738 -16.67 -1.24 28.00
CA GLY A 738 -15.58 -0.80 27.13
C GLY A 738 -15.36 0.72 27.08
N MET A 739 -14.42 1.16 26.23
CA MET A 739 -14.06 2.57 26.03
C MET A 739 -14.39 3.05 24.61
N HIS A 740 -14.55 4.37 24.43
CA HIS A 740 -14.70 5.00 23.12
C HIS A 740 -13.35 5.36 22.52
N TYR A 741 -13.26 5.32 21.20
CA TYR A 741 -12.14 5.77 20.39
C TYR A 741 -12.68 6.61 19.23
N GLN A 742 -11.95 7.64 18.82
CA GLN A 742 -12.21 8.33 17.56
C GLN A 742 -11.50 7.56 16.44
N TRP A 743 -12.07 7.59 15.23
CA TRP A 743 -11.54 6.80 14.13
C TRP A 743 -10.09 7.20 13.81
N GLY A 744 -9.18 6.23 13.78
CA GLY A 744 -7.76 6.47 13.54
C GLY A 744 -6.96 7.05 14.73
N ARG A 745 -7.52 7.12 15.95
CA ARG A 745 -6.76 7.44 17.18
C ARG A 745 -6.43 6.16 17.97
N LYS A 746 -5.36 6.24 18.77
CA LYS A 746 -4.93 5.17 19.68
C LYS A 746 -5.46 5.29 21.12
N ASP A 747 -5.88 6.50 21.52
CA ASP A 747 -6.11 6.84 22.93
C ASP A 747 -7.58 6.65 23.35
N PRO A 748 -7.84 5.96 24.48
CA PRO A 748 -9.19 5.75 24.98
C PRO A 748 -9.84 7.03 25.53
N ILE A 749 -11.11 7.20 25.16
CA ILE A 749 -12.05 8.17 25.72
C ILE A 749 -13.04 7.43 26.63
N PRO A 750 -13.09 7.75 27.93
CA PRO A 750 -14.09 7.17 28.83
C PRO A 750 -15.52 7.54 28.42
N THR A 751 -16.43 6.56 28.54
CA THR A 751 -17.85 6.77 28.24
C THR A 751 -18.55 7.62 29.30
N PHE A 752 -18.02 7.64 30.53
CA PHE A 752 -18.61 8.22 31.75
C PHE A 752 -20.02 7.69 32.10
N GLN A 753 -20.53 6.67 31.39
CA GLN A 753 -21.81 6.02 31.64
C GLN A 753 -21.73 4.52 31.35
N TYR A 754 -22.38 3.69 32.17
CA TYR A 754 -22.38 2.23 32.01
C TYR A 754 -23.43 1.70 31.03
N ALA A 755 -23.16 0.55 30.40
CA ALA A 755 -24.10 -0.11 29.47
C ALA A 755 -25.35 -0.71 30.14
N ASP A 756 -25.27 -1.13 31.41
CA ASP A 756 -26.36 -1.85 32.09
C ASP A 756 -27.53 -0.95 32.52
N ASN A 757 -27.23 0.25 33.03
CA ASN A 757 -28.23 1.15 33.60
C ASN A 757 -28.02 2.63 33.24
N ARG A 758 -27.00 2.96 32.42
CA ARG A 758 -26.64 4.32 32.02
C ARG A 758 -26.24 5.25 33.17
N ALA A 759 -26.04 4.72 34.37
CA ALA A 759 -25.57 5.50 35.50
C ALA A 759 -24.17 6.04 35.23
N SER A 760 -23.94 7.28 35.67
CA SER A 760 -22.67 7.95 35.45
C SER A 760 -21.58 7.38 36.35
N PHE A 761 -20.34 7.37 35.85
CA PHE A 761 -19.15 7.12 36.64
C PHE A 761 -18.11 8.23 36.43
N ASN A 762 -17.19 8.35 37.39
CA ASN A 762 -16.06 9.27 37.29
C ASN A 762 -14.79 8.51 36.89
N ILE A 763 -13.83 9.22 36.32
CA ILE A 763 -12.44 8.77 36.27
C ILE A 763 -11.61 9.60 37.24
N PHE A 764 -10.35 9.22 37.43
CA PHE A 764 -9.45 9.86 38.38
C PHE A 764 -8.19 10.30 37.67
N LEU A 765 -7.92 11.61 37.62
CA LEU A 765 -6.69 12.18 37.10
C LEU A 765 -5.55 11.88 38.06
N GLY A 766 -4.42 11.38 37.55
CA GLY A 766 -3.27 11.01 38.36
C GLY A 766 -2.16 12.06 38.36
N THR A 767 -1.42 12.09 39.47
CA THR A 767 -0.22 12.90 39.65
C THR A 767 0.82 12.06 40.38
N ALA A 768 1.87 11.64 39.66
CA ALA A 768 3.00 10.91 40.23
C ALA A 768 3.90 11.84 41.06
N GLY A 769 4.19 11.45 42.30
CA GLY A 769 5.18 12.07 43.16
C GLY A 769 6.62 11.74 42.77
N ALA A 770 7.60 12.33 43.46
CA ALA A 770 9.02 12.16 43.16
C ALA A 770 9.52 10.70 43.35
N ASP A 771 8.89 9.94 44.24
CA ASP A 771 9.14 8.51 44.45
C ASP A 771 8.33 7.61 43.49
N GLY A 772 7.46 8.19 42.67
CA GLY A 772 6.55 7.53 41.74
C GLY A 772 5.18 7.17 42.31
N THR A 773 4.88 7.42 43.59
CA THR A 773 3.55 7.17 44.16
C THR A 773 2.49 8.08 43.52
N VAL A 774 1.29 7.56 43.27
CA VAL A 774 0.27 8.29 42.50
C VAL A 774 -0.83 8.85 43.40
N ALA A 775 -0.95 10.19 43.43
CA ALA A 775 -2.11 10.88 43.98
C ALA A 775 -3.20 11.02 42.92
N TYR A 776 -4.47 10.98 43.32
CA TYR A 776 -5.62 11.01 42.41
C TYR A 776 -6.63 12.12 42.74
N THR A 777 -7.18 12.74 41.70
CA THR A 777 -8.30 13.69 41.81
C THR A 777 -9.45 13.28 40.89
N SER A 778 -10.70 13.45 41.33
CA SER A 778 -11.88 12.98 40.59
C SER A 778 -12.23 13.91 39.41
N LEU A 779 -12.31 13.35 38.20
CA LEU A 779 -12.90 14.00 37.03
C LEU A 779 -14.29 13.43 36.76
N THR A 780 -15.31 14.27 36.93
CA THR A 780 -16.70 13.87 36.73
C THR A 780 -17.09 13.92 35.25
N GLY A 781 -18.06 13.08 34.86
CA GLY A 781 -18.63 13.15 33.51
C GLY A 781 -19.20 14.51 33.14
N ALA A 782 -19.74 15.26 34.11
CA ALA A 782 -20.23 16.62 33.89
C ALA A 782 -19.10 17.62 33.55
N ALA A 783 -17.94 17.50 34.20
CA ALA A 783 -16.77 18.33 33.92
C ALA A 783 -16.11 17.97 32.57
N TYR A 784 -16.05 16.68 32.22
CA TYR A 784 -15.56 16.23 30.92
C TYR A 784 -16.47 16.67 29.77
N ASN A 785 -17.79 16.52 29.95
CA ASN A 785 -18.79 16.86 28.94
C ASN A 785 -19.13 18.38 28.86
N ASN A 786 -18.31 19.25 29.45
CA ASN A 786 -18.49 20.70 29.32
C ASN A 786 -17.92 21.19 27.97
N LEU A 787 -18.79 21.70 27.09
CA LEU A 787 -18.41 22.25 25.78
C LEU A 787 -17.52 23.51 25.87
N GLY A 788 -17.58 24.25 26.98
CA GLY A 788 -16.66 25.36 27.28
C GLY A 788 -15.47 24.97 28.16
N GLY A 789 -15.27 23.67 28.40
CA GLY A 789 -14.17 23.12 29.19
C GLY A 789 -12.97 22.68 28.35
N SER A 790 -11.98 22.07 29.00
CA SER A 790 -10.70 21.70 28.38
C SER A 790 -10.69 20.36 27.63
N TYR A 791 -11.78 19.58 27.71
CA TYR A 791 -11.81 18.19 27.24
C TYR A 791 -12.54 17.97 25.91
N ILE A 792 -13.34 18.94 25.45
CA ILE A 792 -13.98 18.91 24.13
C ILE A 792 -13.45 20.12 23.37
N VAL A 793 -12.51 19.90 22.45
CA VAL A 793 -11.77 21.00 21.79
C VAL A 793 -12.10 21.03 20.30
N PRO A 794 -12.57 22.16 19.74
CA PRO A 794 -12.84 22.32 18.31
C PRO A 794 -11.59 22.43 17.42
N PHE A 795 -11.71 22.01 16.16
CA PHE A 795 -10.66 22.03 15.14
C PHE A 795 -9.90 23.36 15.08
N ASN A 796 -10.59 24.48 14.87
CA ASN A 796 -9.98 25.81 14.78
C ASN A 796 -9.26 26.24 16.07
N THR A 797 -9.53 25.61 17.21
CA THR A 797 -8.82 25.85 18.46
C THR A 797 -7.51 25.07 18.49
N TYR A 798 -7.49 23.78 18.14
CA TYR A 798 -6.25 22.99 18.16
C TYR A 798 -5.35 23.18 16.94
N THR A 799 -5.86 23.66 15.80
CA THR A 799 -5.05 23.93 14.60
C THR A 799 -4.41 25.31 14.56
N ASN A 800 -4.83 26.25 15.41
CA ASN A 800 -4.33 27.62 15.39
C ASN A 800 -2.85 27.76 15.78
N ALA A 801 -2.31 28.97 15.58
CA ALA A 801 -0.90 29.31 15.81
C ALA A 801 -0.41 29.10 17.27
N ALA A 802 -1.31 29.03 18.25
CA ALA A 802 -0.95 28.78 19.65
C ALA A 802 -0.87 27.27 20.00
N ASN A 803 -1.34 26.40 19.10
CA ASN A 803 -1.44 24.95 19.31
C ASN A 803 -0.65 24.18 18.23
N ALA A 804 -1.32 23.51 17.30
CA ALA A 804 -0.64 22.73 16.25
C ALA A 804 0.01 23.60 15.15
N ASN A 805 -0.36 24.90 15.08
CA ASN A 805 0.16 25.87 14.11
C ASN A 805 0.10 25.36 12.65
N VAL A 806 -1.10 24.91 12.25
CA VAL A 806 -1.39 24.48 10.87
C VAL A 806 -1.54 25.73 10.00
N LEU A 807 -0.75 25.82 8.94
CA LEU A 807 -0.70 26.95 8.02
C LEU A 807 -1.41 26.61 6.71
N PRO A 808 -2.03 27.59 6.01
CA PRO A 808 -2.66 27.33 4.71
C PRO A 808 -1.71 26.80 3.62
N LYS A 809 -0.40 27.06 3.75
CA LYS A 809 0.65 26.58 2.84
C LYS A 809 1.34 25.27 3.28
N ASP A 810 0.95 24.70 4.41
CA ASP A 810 1.46 23.39 4.83
C ASP A 810 1.11 22.33 3.79
N LYS A 811 2.05 21.43 3.46
CA LYS A 811 1.74 20.27 2.62
C LYS A 811 0.82 19.32 3.38
N ILE A 812 0.14 18.42 2.67
CA ILE A 812 -0.79 17.46 3.27
C ILE A 812 -0.11 16.68 4.41
N ALA A 813 1.14 16.25 4.21
CA ALA A 813 1.95 15.58 5.24
C ALA A 813 2.18 16.44 6.49
N ASP A 814 2.49 17.73 6.32
CA ASP A 814 2.77 18.67 7.41
C ASP A 814 1.50 18.95 8.23
N LYS A 815 0.35 19.15 7.56
CA LYS A 815 -0.97 19.28 8.22
C LYS A 815 -1.26 18.05 9.09
N ILE A 816 -1.10 16.85 8.54
CA ILE A 816 -1.33 15.56 9.23
C ILE A 816 -0.39 15.42 10.43
N SER A 817 0.92 15.60 10.25
CA SER A 817 1.93 15.53 11.33
C SER A 817 1.59 16.48 12.49
N LYS A 818 1.24 17.73 12.20
CA LYS A 818 0.91 18.75 13.20
C LYS A 818 -0.32 18.37 14.03
N VAL A 819 -1.41 17.93 13.40
CA VAL A 819 -2.64 17.55 14.10
C VAL A 819 -2.49 16.22 14.86
N LEU A 820 -1.77 15.24 14.30
CA LEU A 820 -1.40 14.02 15.04
C LEU A 820 -0.53 14.34 16.26
N THR A 821 0.42 15.27 16.14
CA THR A 821 1.26 15.74 17.26
C THR A 821 0.42 16.36 18.37
N TYR A 822 -0.60 17.17 18.03
CA TYR A 822 -1.56 17.67 19.03
C TYR A 822 -2.34 16.52 19.68
N SER A 823 -2.82 15.55 18.89
CA SER A 823 -3.57 14.39 19.38
C SER A 823 -2.77 13.55 20.39
N VAL A 824 -1.49 13.31 20.10
CA VAL A 824 -0.53 12.60 20.97
C VAL A 824 -0.21 13.38 22.23
N ARG A 825 -0.14 14.72 22.14
CA ARG A 825 0.08 15.60 23.30
C ARG A 825 -1.15 15.71 24.21
N ASN A 826 -2.34 15.43 23.69
CA ASN A 826 -3.63 15.62 24.37
C ASN A 826 -4.52 14.35 24.35
N PRO A 827 -4.04 13.20 24.84
CA PRO A 827 -4.72 11.91 24.65
C PRO A 827 -6.15 11.84 25.19
N LEU A 828 -6.47 12.49 26.33
CA LEU A 828 -7.82 12.51 26.93
C LEU A 828 -8.79 13.52 26.24
N VAL A 829 -8.31 14.40 25.37
CA VAL A 829 -9.18 15.37 24.67
C VAL A 829 -10.03 14.68 23.60
N TYR A 830 -11.32 14.98 23.58
CA TYR A 830 -12.21 14.69 22.46
C TYR A 830 -12.08 15.81 21.40
N MET A 831 -11.44 15.48 20.28
CA MET A 831 -11.15 16.44 19.20
C MET A 831 -12.34 16.51 18.26
N ILE A 832 -13.09 17.62 18.26
CA ILE A 832 -14.32 17.77 17.46
C ILE A 832 -14.10 18.72 16.28
N PRO A 833 -14.92 18.64 15.21
CA PRO A 833 -14.91 19.65 14.16
C PRO A 833 -15.41 21.00 14.68
N SER A 834 -14.90 22.10 14.11
CA SER A 834 -15.50 23.43 14.30
C SER A 834 -16.74 23.66 13.41
N THR A 835 -16.83 22.94 12.29
CA THR A 835 -17.93 22.98 11.32
C THR A 835 -18.05 21.61 10.66
N PHE A 836 -19.26 21.12 10.43
CA PHE A 836 -19.46 19.91 9.63
C PHE A 836 -19.15 20.14 8.14
N ALA A 837 -18.77 19.06 7.46
CA ALA A 837 -18.72 19.03 6.01
C ALA A 837 -20.09 19.41 5.41
N ALA A 838 -20.07 20.16 4.31
CA ALA A 838 -21.29 20.66 3.68
C ALA A 838 -22.20 19.51 3.20
N TYR A 839 -23.47 19.56 3.61
CA TYR A 839 -24.49 18.60 3.20
C TYR A 839 -24.78 18.70 1.70
N ASN A 840 -24.68 17.58 0.99
CA ASN A 840 -24.98 17.51 -0.44
C ASN A 840 -26.48 17.27 -0.65
N SER A 841 -27.26 18.35 -0.78
CA SER A 841 -28.71 18.27 -0.95
C SER A 841 -29.17 17.64 -2.27
N ALA A 842 -28.34 17.66 -3.31
CA ALA A 842 -28.65 17.06 -4.60
C ALA A 842 -28.43 15.53 -4.60
N THR A 843 -27.37 15.06 -3.94
CA THR A 843 -27.09 13.63 -3.76
C THR A 843 -26.56 13.37 -2.34
N PRO A 844 -27.44 13.08 -1.36
CA PRO A 844 -27.05 12.96 0.05
C PRO A 844 -25.92 11.96 0.33
N ASN A 845 -25.86 10.85 -0.41
CA ASN A 845 -24.80 9.83 -0.32
C ASN A 845 -23.40 10.35 -0.67
N PHE A 846 -23.30 11.49 -1.36
CA PHE A 846 -22.05 12.19 -1.69
C PHE A 846 -21.73 13.30 -0.68
N THR A 847 -22.38 13.32 0.48
CA THR A 847 -21.96 14.16 1.62
C THR A 847 -20.70 13.57 2.24
N ASN A 848 -19.66 14.40 2.36
CA ASN A 848 -18.38 13.98 2.92
C ASN A 848 -18.47 13.73 4.44
N GLY A 849 -17.61 12.84 4.94
CA GLY A 849 -17.32 12.73 6.37
C GLY A 849 -16.53 13.94 6.86
N THR A 850 -16.73 14.29 8.13
CA THR A 850 -16.03 15.37 8.82
C THR A 850 -14.98 14.76 9.75
N ASP A 851 -13.70 14.99 9.48
CA ASP A 851 -12.63 14.41 10.29
C ASP A 851 -12.31 15.27 11.53
N TRP A 852 -11.57 14.69 12.48
CA TRP A 852 -10.85 15.43 13.52
C TRP A 852 -9.40 15.72 13.08
N LEU A 853 -8.88 14.97 12.10
CA LEU A 853 -7.52 15.14 11.58
C LEU A 853 -7.38 16.35 10.66
N ALA A 854 -8.41 16.64 9.87
CA ALA A 854 -8.40 17.68 8.84
C ALA A 854 -9.82 18.20 8.54
N ASP A 855 -9.87 19.40 7.96
CA ASP A 855 -11.05 20.00 7.32
C ASP A 855 -11.32 19.42 5.90
N GLU A 856 -10.53 18.44 5.48
CA GLU A 856 -10.60 17.74 4.21
C GLU A 856 -10.86 16.24 4.44
N PRO A 857 -11.77 15.58 3.70
CA PRO A 857 -12.07 14.17 3.89
C PRO A 857 -10.99 13.24 3.32
N ASN A 858 -10.98 12.00 3.81
CA ASN A 858 -10.19 10.88 3.28
C ASN A 858 -8.66 11.06 3.33
N LEU A 859 -8.15 11.83 4.30
CA LEU A 859 -6.73 11.93 4.60
C LEU A 859 -6.29 10.87 5.63
N ALA A 860 -5.09 10.33 5.45
CA ALA A 860 -4.52 9.22 6.22
C ALA A 860 -5.54 8.07 6.47
N PRO A 861 -6.07 7.42 5.41
CA PRO A 861 -7.00 6.29 5.51
C PRO A 861 -6.35 5.03 6.09
N ASP A 862 -5.03 5.00 6.16
CA ASP A 862 -4.18 3.96 6.73
C ASP A 862 -3.89 4.16 8.23
N ARG A 863 -4.54 5.12 8.91
CA ARG A 863 -4.36 5.39 10.35
C ARG A 863 -4.44 4.16 11.26
N TRP A 864 -5.19 3.11 10.90
CA TRP A 864 -5.24 1.81 11.60
C TRP A 864 -4.77 0.62 10.75
N GLY A 865 -4.05 0.88 9.66
CA GLY A 865 -3.42 -0.13 8.81
C GLY A 865 -4.33 -0.72 7.74
N ARG A 866 -5.19 0.08 7.10
CA ARG A 866 -6.10 -0.34 6.01
C ARG A 866 -5.34 -1.04 4.88
N GLY A 867 -5.58 -2.32 4.67
CA GLY A 867 -4.88 -3.15 3.67
C GLY A 867 -3.41 -3.43 4.00
N THR A 868 -2.88 -2.91 5.11
CA THR A 868 -1.45 -2.95 5.47
C THR A 868 -1.20 -3.74 6.75
N LYS A 869 0.07 -3.78 7.19
CA LYS A 869 0.43 -4.17 8.57
C LYS A 869 -0.28 -3.29 9.59
N LYS A 870 -0.50 -3.82 10.81
CA LYS A 870 -1.03 -3.03 11.95
C LYS A 870 -0.23 -1.72 12.14
N SER A 871 -0.93 -0.58 12.19
CA SER A 871 -0.26 0.72 12.27
C SER A 871 0.22 1.06 13.70
N PRO A 872 1.18 2.00 13.86
CA PRO A 872 1.56 2.52 15.16
C PRO A 872 0.45 3.24 15.95
N PHE A 873 -0.69 3.59 15.31
CA PHE A 873 -1.86 4.23 15.94
C PHE A 873 -3.04 3.28 16.18
N ASP A 874 -2.93 2.00 15.79
CA ASP A 874 -3.93 0.99 16.14
C ASP A 874 -3.99 0.81 17.67
N PRO A 875 -5.17 0.96 18.32
CA PRO A 875 -5.30 0.94 19.78
C PRO A 875 -5.21 -0.48 20.36
N CYS A 876 -5.31 -1.54 19.55
CA CYS A 876 -5.37 -2.91 20.06
C CYS A 876 -4.06 -3.36 20.75
N PRO A 877 -4.15 -4.32 21.69
CA PRO A 877 -2.96 -4.91 22.32
C PRO A 877 -2.16 -5.78 21.35
N GLU A 878 -1.05 -6.34 21.82
CA GLU A 878 -0.17 -7.21 21.04
C GLU A 878 -0.89 -8.47 20.52
N GLY A 879 -0.58 -8.89 19.28
CA GLY A 879 -1.24 -10.01 18.61
C GLY A 879 -2.70 -9.76 18.19
N TRP A 880 -3.18 -8.52 18.30
CA TRP A 880 -4.53 -8.09 17.92
C TRP A 880 -4.50 -6.78 17.13
N ARG A 881 -5.45 -6.57 16.21
CA ARG A 881 -5.59 -5.34 15.42
C ARG A 881 -7.05 -4.94 15.20
N ILE A 882 -7.30 -3.72 14.74
CA ILE A 882 -8.61 -3.30 14.25
C ILE A 882 -8.96 -4.13 12.99
N PRO A 883 -10.20 -4.66 12.87
CA PRO A 883 -10.63 -5.43 11.71
C PRO A 883 -10.63 -4.61 10.43
N ASP A 884 -10.08 -5.23 9.39
CA ASP A 884 -10.05 -4.70 8.03
C ASP A 884 -11.21 -5.26 7.17
N LEU A 885 -11.47 -4.65 6.03
CA LEU A 885 -12.53 -5.02 5.08
C LEU A 885 -11.95 -5.51 3.75
N THR A 886 -12.70 -6.32 3.00
CA THR A 886 -12.32 -6.69 1.61
C THR A 886 -12.96 -5.79 0.56
N GLY A 887 -13.83 -4.87 0.95
CA GLY A 887 -14.37 -3.80 0.11
C GLY A 887 -14.81 -2.57 0.92
N THR A 888 -14.66 -1.37 0.36
CA THR A 888 -15.02 -0.09 1.00
C THR A 888 -16.04 0.71 0.21
N SER A 889 -16.81 0.05 -0.66
CA SER A 889 -17.93 0.59 -1.43
C SER A 889 -19.18 -0.28 -1.29
N ILE A 890 -20.36 0.32 -1.45
CA ILE A 890 -21.64 -0.38 -1.53
C ILE A 890 -22.07 -0.39 -3.00
N THR A 891 -21.95 -1.54 -3.65
CA THR A 891 -22.38 -1.74 -5.04
C THR A 891 -23.52 -2.76 -5.08
N THR A 892 -24.65 -2.38 -5.66
CA THR A 892 -25.89 -3.18 -5.65
C THR A 892 -25.66 -4.61 -6.16
N ASN A 893 -26.07 -5.61 -5.36
CA ASN A 893 -25.88 -7.04 -5.61
C ASN A 893 -24.42 -7.54 -5.54
N GLN A 894 -23.49 -6.68 -5.14
CA GLN A 894 -22.06 -7.01 -4.96
C GLN A 894 -21.58 -6.75 -3.52
N ASP A 895 -22.44 -6.20 -2.65
CA ASP A 895 -22.21 -5.94 -1.23
C ASP A 895 -22.40 -7.19 -0.33
N PHE A 896 -21.83 -8.32 -0.76
CA PHE A 896 -21.77 -9.58 0.00
C PHE A 896 -20.31 -9.91 0.36
N GLY A 897 -20.05 -10.45 1.56
CA GLY A 897 -18.72 -10.93 1.92
C GLY A 897 -17.64 -9.87 2.19
N ILE A 898 -17.97 -8.57 2.15
CA ILE A 898 -16.98 -7.49 2.31
C ILE A 898 -16.62 -7.14 3.77
N SER A 899 -17.37 -7.68 4.74
CA SER A 899 -17.24 -7.38 6.17
C SER A 899 -17.01 -8.65 7.01
N PRO A 900 -16.13 -8.64 8.02
CA PRO A 900 -15.98 -9.75 8.97
C PRO A 900 -17.26 -10.20 9.68
N TRP A 901 -18.27 -9.32 9.77
CA TRP A 901 -19.60 -9.61 10.34
C TRP A 901 -20.66 -9.94 9.28
N TYR A 902 -20.26 -10.17 8.03
CA TYR A 902 -21.17 -10.63 6.98
C TYR A 902 -21.74 -12.01 7.33
N LYS A 903 -23.07 -12.12 7.37
CA LYS A 903 -23.77 -13.40 7.41
C LYS A 903 -24.13 -13.84 5.99
N LYS A 904 -23.87 -15.11 5.66
CA LYS A 904 -24.18 -15.68 4.34
C LYS A 904 -25.56 -15.24 3.83
N ASP A 905 -25.60 -14.86 2.55
CA ASP A 905 -26.79 -14.45 1.80
C ASP A 905 -27.45 -13.12 2.22
N LYS A 906 -26.85 -12.35 3.14
CA LYS A 906 -27.38 -11.04 3.60
C LYS A 906 -26.52 -9.86 3.12
N ASN A 907 -27.12 -8.91 2.40
CA ASN A 907 -26.47 -7.64 2.01
C ASN A 907 -25.94 -6.89 3.24
N VAL A 908 -24.64 -6.54 3.26
CA VAL A 908 -24.01 -6.02 4.48
C VAL A 908 -24.53 -4.65 4.90
N ALA A 909 -24.98 -3.84 3.94
CA ALA A 909 -25.48 -2.48 4.14
C ALA A 909 -26.99 -2.41 4.45
N THR A 910 -27.68 -3.55 4.51
CA THR A 910 -29.11 -3.57 4.85
C THR A 910 -29.32 -3.68 6.36
N ALA A 911 -30.17 -2.82 6.92
CA ALA A 911 -30.58 -2.87 8.32
C ALA A 911 -31.54 -4.06 8.55
N LEU A 912 -30.99 -5.19 9.00
CA LEU A 912 -31.70 -6.47 9.14
C LEU A 912 -32.00 -6.81 10.60
N SER A 913 -32.97 -7.69 10.85
CA SER A 913 -33.42 -8.07 12.20
C SER A 913 -32.32 -8.83 12.94
N VAL A 914 -31.94 -8.35 14.13
CA VAL A 914 -30.97 -9.08 14.99
C VAL A 914 -31.45 -10.50 15.26
N LEU A 915 -32.75 -10.67 15.54
CA LEU A 915 -33.34 -11.97 15.88
C LEU A 915 -33.53 -12.86 14.65
N ASN A 916 -34.20 -12.35 13.61
CA ASN A 916 -34.68 -13.20 12.52
C ASN A 916 -33.63 -13.43 11.43
N ASP A 917 -32.76 -12.44 11.17
CA ASP A 917 -31.74 -12.55 10.13
C ASP A 917 -30.41 -13.04 10.72
N TYR A 918 -29.97 -12.43 11.82
CA TYR A 918 -28.68 -12.75 12.44
C TYR A 918 -28.73 -13.86 13.49
N LEU A 919 -29.91 -14.28 13.98
CA LEU A 919 -30.06 -15.27 15.07
C LEU A 919 -29.44 -14.81 16.40
N GLY A 920 -29.37 -13.49 16.60
CA GLY A 920 -28.92 -12.86 17.84
C GLY A 920 -30.04 -12.58 18.83
N THR A 921 -29.69 -12.55 20.11
CA THR A 921 -30.59 -12.23 21.21
C THR A 921 -30.38 -10.78 21.68
N ARG A 922 -31.45 -9.97 21.73
CA ARG A 922 -31.44 -8.64 22.35
C ARG A 922 -31.63 -8.76 23.86
N VAL A 923 -30.68 -8.27 24.64
CA VAL A 923 -30.76 -8.20 26.11
C VAL A 923 -31.31 -6.84 26.55
N ARG A 924 -32.26 -6.83 27.48
CA ARG A 924 -32.91 -5.63 28.02
C ARG A 924 -32.68 -5.44 29.51
N ASN A 925 -32.63 -4.19 29.95
CA ASN A 925 -32.70 -3.83 31.36
C ASN A 925 -34.11 -4.17 31.91
N PRO A 926 -34.23 -4.87 33.06
CA PRO A 926 -35.55 -5.26 33.61
C PRO A 926 -36.47 -4.08 33.93
N SER A 927 -35.90 -2.95 34.39
CA SER A 927 -36.66 -1.82 34.93
C SER A 927 -36.97 -0.75 33.87
N THR A 928 -36.03 -0.45 32.98
CA THR A 928 -36.21 0.59 31.95
C THR A 928 -36.66 0.03 30.60
N THR A 929 -36.63 -1.31 30.42
CA THR A 929 -36.83 -2.03 29.15
C THR A 929 -35.87 -1.67 28.02
N SER A 930 -34.89 -0.81 28.27
CA SER A 930 -33.91 -0.38 27.27
C SER A 930 -32.97 -1.52 26.88
N THR A 931 -32.56 -1.55 25.62
CA THR A 931 -31.51 -2.45 25.12
C THR A 931 -30.18 -2.17 25.81
N ILE A 932 -29.59 -3.18 26.45
CA ILE A 932 -28.29 -3.10 27.16
C ILE A 932 -27.19 -3.94 26.50
N GLY A 933 -27.54 -4.75 25.50
CA GLY A 933 -26.58 -5.46 24.66
C GLY A 933 -27.22 -6.53 23.78
N TYR A 934 -26.35 -7.25 23.08
CA TYR A 934 -26.66 -8.26 22.08
C TYR A 934 -25.77 -9.48 22.26
N ALA A 935 -26.34 -10.67 22.14
CA ALA A 935 -25.60 -11.93 22.20
C ALA A 935 -25.85 -12.79 20.95
N PHE A 936 -24.80 -13.13 20.22
CA PHE A 936 -24.85 -13.98 19.03
C PHE A 936 -24.31 -15.38 19.37
N ASN A 937 -25.16 -16.16 20.05
CA ASN A 937 -24.82 -17.48 20.58
C ASN A 937 -25.14 -18.64 19.60
N ASP A 938 -25.74 -18.34 18.46
CA ASP A 938 -26.05 -19.33 17.42
C ASP A 938 -24.77 -19.79 16.70
N GLN A 939 -24.59 -21.10 16.58
CA GLN A 939 -23.37 -21.69 15.99
C GLN A 939 -23.18 -21.35 14.50
N SER A 940 -24.24 -20.97 13.79
CA SER A 940 -24.15 -20.50 12.39
C SER A 940 -23.71 -19.03 12.26
N TYR A 941 -23.67 -18.29 13.38
CA TYR A 941 -23.31 -16.87 13.40
C TYR A 941 -22.62 -16.45 14.72
N SER A 942 -21.49 -17.09 15.02
CA SER A 942 -20.73 -16.97 16.27
C SER A 942 -19.83 -15.71 16.35
N VAL A 943 -20.40 -14.51 16.13
CA VAL A 943 -19.63 -13.25 16.16
C VAL A 943 -19.41 -12.66 17.56
N GLY A 944 -19.77 -13.39 18.63
CA GLY A 944 -19.60 -12.98 20.03
C GLY A 944 -20.76 -12.12 20.59
N SER A 945 -20.51 -11.44 21.71
CA SER A 945 -21.51 -10.60 22.40
C SER A 945 -21.02 -9.15 22.59
N TYR A 946 -21.96 -8.21 22.53
CA TYR A 946 -21.72 -6.77 22.42
C TYR A 946 -22.59 -5.97 23.40
N PRO A 947 -22.01 -5.15 24.31
CA PRO A 947 -22.75 -4.25 25.17
C PRO A 947 -23.32 -3.05 24.39
N ASN A 948 -24.39 -2.44 24.91
CA ASN A 948 -24.82 -1.12 24.46
C ASN A 948 -24.08 -0.01 25.22
N SER A 949 -22.84 0.25 24.80
CA SER A 949 -22.00 1.34 25.30
C SER A 949 -22.29 2.71 24.66
N GLY A 950 -23.26 2.76 23.74
CA GLY A 950 -23.60 3.93 22.93
C GLY A 950 -22.46 4.46 22.06
N SER A 951 -22.72 5.63 21.45
CA SER A 951 -21.77 6.39 20.62
C SER A 951 -21.78 7.88 21.01
N ARG A 952 -20.64 8.55 20.90
CA ARG A 952 -20.47 9.98 21.21
C ARG A 952 -20.40 10.78 19.91
N GLY A 953 -21.08 11.93 19.87
CA GLY A 953 -21.03 12.84 18.72
C GLY A 953 -21.86 12.42 17.51
N PHE A 954 -22.63 11.34 17.62
CA PHE A 954 -23.35 10.72 16.52
C PHE A 954 -24.32 11.68 15.80
N ARG A 955 -24.29 11.65 14.47
CA ARG A 955 -25.28 12.23 13.56
C ARG A 955 -25.47 11.33 12.34
N SER A 956 -26.51 11.58 11.55
CA SER A 956 -26.58 11.05 10.19
C SER A 956 -25.83 12.00 9.26
N VAL A 957 -24.72 11.55 8.66
CA VAL A 957 -23.91 12.36 7.74
C VAL A 957 -24.68 12.70 6.46
N ILE A 958 -25.42 11.73 5.92
CA ILE A 958 -26.29 11.89 4.74
C ILE A 958 -27.65 12.53 5.10
N GLY A 959 -27.85 13.00 6.33
CA GLY A 959 -29.04 13.72 6.75
C GLY A 959 -28.80 15.23 6.80
N ASN A 960 -29.78 16.02 6.40
CA ASN A 960 -29.77 17.46 6.63
C ASN A 960 -29.92 17.76 8.13
N GLN A 961 -28.84 18.15 8.79
CA GLN A 961 -28.79 18.43 10.24
C GLN A 961 -28.09 19.77 10.52
N SER A 962 -28.35 20.35 11.70
CA SER A 962 -27.73 21.62 12.09
C SER A 962 -26.22 21.49 12.31
N ALA A 963 -25.47 22.53 11.95
CA ALA A 963 -24.00 22.55 12.00
C ALA A 963 -23.38 22.51 13.42
N ALA A 964 -24.20 22.64 14.47
CA ALA A 964 -23.74 22.78 15.86
C ALA A 964 -23.39 21.44 16.55
N GLY A 965 -23.89 20.30 16.04
CA GLY A 965 -23.62 18.97 16.58
C GLY A 965 -24.13 18.72 18.01
N SER A 966 -23.82 17.52 18.53
CA SER A 966 -24.10 17.15 19.93
C SER A 966 -22.94 16.31 20.48
N PHE A 967 -21.95 16.99 21.06
CA PHE A 967 -20.66 16.39 21.41
C PHE A 967 -20.54 15.92 22.88
N ASN A 968 -21.44 16.41 23.73
CA ASN A 968 -21.42 16.26 25.19
C ASN A 968 -22.34 15.16 25.75
N VAL A 969 -22.98 14.36 24.90
CA VAL A 969 -23.89 13.27 25.30
C VAL A 969 -23.53 11.94 24.63
N ILE A 970 -23.95 10.84 25.24
CA ILE A 970 -23.84 9.49 24.68
C ILE A 970 -25.19 9.07 24.08
N ASN A 971 -25.19 8.72 22.79
CA ASN A 971 -26.32 8.15 22.08
C ASN A 971 -26.37 6.63 22.29
N PHE A 972 -27.35 6.15 23.07
CA PHE A 972 -27.58 4.72 23.31
C PHE A 972 -28.55 4.05 22.32
N GLN A 973 -29.00 4.75 21.27
CA GLN A 973 -29.77 4.16 20.19
C GLN A 973 -28.86 3.53 19.13
N TYR A 974 -27.71 4.16 18.85
CA TYR A 974 -26.79 3.75 17.79
C TYR A 974 -25.40 3.36 18.33
N PRO A 975 -25.28 2.28 19.13
CA PRO A 975 -23.99 1.67 19.42
C PRO A 975 -23.43 0.99 18.16
N GLY A 976 -22.11 0.82 18.13
CA GLY A 976 -21.42 0.17 17.03
C GLY A 976 -19.93 -0.02 17.31
N ILE A 977 -19.26 -0.72 16.41
CA ILE A 977 -17.83 -1.04 16.50
C ILE A 977 -17.10 -0.57 15.25
N TRP A 978 -15.99 0.13 15.42
CA TRP A 978 -15.17 0.61 14.31
C TRP A 978 -14.50 -0.50 13.50
N THR A 979 -14.33 -0.22 12.20
CA THR A 979 -13.44 -0.94 11.29
C THR A 979 -12.24 -0.06 10.91
N GLY A 980 -11.22 -0.67 10.30
CA GLY A 980 -10.02 0.02 9.84
C GLY A 980 -10.19 0.87 8.58
N ALA A 981 -11.41 1.05 8.07
CA ALA A 981 -11.67 1.61 6.74
C ALA A 981 -12.49 2.91 6.72
N LEU A 982 -12.23 3.73 5.70
CA LEU A 982 -13.07 4.84 5.24
C LEU A 982 -13.80 4.44 3.95
N LEU A 983 -14.95 5.08 3.69
CA LEU A 983 -15.72 4.91 2.46
C LEU A 983 -14.98 5.48 1.24
N SER A 984 -15.09 4.76 0.13
CA SER A 984 -14.55 5.05 -1.21
C SER A 984 -14.86 6.46 -1.77
N ASN A 985 -14.30 6.73 -2.95
CA ASN A 985 -14.50 7.92 -3.78
C ASN A 985 -14.16 9.27 -3.09
N TYR A 986 -13.25 9.25 -2.10
CA TYR A 986 -12.85 10.39 -1.26
C TYR A 986 -13.99 11.03 -0.46
N ILE A 987 -15.04 10.25 -0.16
CA ILE A 987 -16.12 10.70 0.70
C ILE A 987 -15.64 10.75 2.16
N GLY A 988 -14.74 9.85 2.58
CA GLY A 988 -14.04 9.93 3.86
C GLY A 988 -14.93 9.73 5.10
N ARG A 989 -16.14 9.18 4.92
CA ARG A 989 -16.97 8.69 6.04
C ARG A 989 -16.37 7.41 6.61
N SER A 990 -16.31 7.25 7.93
CA SER A 990 -15.77 6.03 8.55
C SER A 990 -16.76 4.87 8.51
N ILE A 991 -16.26 3.63 8.40
CA ILE A 991 -17.11 2.43 8.33
C ILE A 991 -17.15 1.70 9.68
N ASN A 992 -18.34 1.32 10.13
CA ASN A 992 -18.57 0.51 11.33
C ASN A 992 -19.60 -0.62 11.10
N ILE A 993 -19.67 -1.56 12.04
CA ILE A 993 -20.89 -2.32 12.33
C ILE A 993 -21.75 -1.46 13.26
N LEU A 994 -23.06 -1.38 13.01
CA LEU A 994 -24.01 -0.56 13.78
C LEU A 994 -25.26 -1.35 14.17
N TRP A 995 -25.81 -1.08 15.35
CA TRP A 995 -27.14 -1.51 15.74
C TRP A 995 -28.12 -0.33 15.85
N ASP A 996 -29.38 -0.55 15.49
CA ASP A 996 -30.50 0.31 15.93
C ASP A 996 -31.15 -0.35 17.15
N ALA A 997 -30.79 0.17 18.32
CA ALA A 997 -31.19 -0.33 19.62
C ALA A 997 -32.60 0.13 20.05
N ALA A 998 -33.33 0.88 19.20
CA ALA A 998 -34.72 1.23 19.45
C ALA A 998 -35.59 -0.03 19.67
N SER A 999 -36.56 0.08 20.59
CA SER A 999 -37.40 -1.04 21.01
C SER A 999 -38.20 -1.67 19.85
N THR A 1000 -38.62 -0.83 18.90
CA THR A 1000 -39.40 -1.14 17.70
C THR A 1000 -38.57 -1.56 16.48
N ALA A 1001 -37.29 -1.19 16.41
CA ALA A 1001 -36.44 -1.49 15.26
C ALA A 1001 -35.66 -2.79 15.46
N ASN A 1002 -34.79 -2.84 16.48
CA ASN A 1002 -33.92 -3.98 16.81
C ASN A 1002 -33.13 -4.55 15.61
N ARG A 1003 -32.34 -3.70 14.96
CA ARG A 1003 -31.64 -4.03 13.70
C ARG A 1003 -30.13 -3.96 13.81
N MET A 1004 -29.44 -4.60 12.87
CA MET A 1004 -28.00 -4.55 12.69
C MET A 1004 -27.64 -4.31 11.22
N LEU A 1005 -26.60 -3.51 10.98
CA LEU A 1005 -25.89 -3.40 9.70
C LEU A 1005 -24.47 -3.94 9.90
N ALA A 1006 -24.05 -4.91 9.08
CA ALA A 1006 -22.69 -5.44 9.10
C ALA A 1006 -21.67 -4.52 8.42
N PHE A 1007 -22.15 -3.52 7.67
CA PHE A 1007 -21.39 -2.43 7.08
C PHE A 1007 -22.28 -1.17 7.11
N HIS A 1008 -21.86 -0.14 7.82
CA HIS A 1008 -22.55 1.15 7.89
C HIS A 1008 -21.52 2.25 7.65
N ASP A 1009 -21.76 3.04 6.61
CA ASP A 1009 -20.85 4.06 6.09
C ASP A 1009 -21.27 5.49 6.47
N ASN A 1010 -22.36 5.67 7.22
CA ASN A 1010 -22.95 6.98 7.49
C ASN A 1010 -22.44 7.57 8.82
N ASN A 1011 -21.10 7.61 8.97
CA ASN A 1011 -20.42 8.08 10.17
C ASN A 1011 -19.34 9.13 9.85
N ASP A 1012 -19.04 9.99 10.82
CA ASP A 1012 -17.86 10.84 10.77
C ASP A 1012 -16.68 10.21 11.54
N PRO A 1013 -15.42 10.37 11.06
CA PRO A 1013 -14.25 9.95 11.82
C PRO A 1013 -14.12 10.57 13.22
N TYR A 1014 -14.73 11.74 13.48
CA TYR A 1014 -14.70 12.36 14.81
C TYR A 1014 -15.54 11.63 15.87
N PHE A 1015 -16.49 10.77 15.51
CA PHE A 1015 -17.37 10.09 16.48
C PHE A 1015 -16.56 9.27 17.50
N GLY A 1016 -17.01 9.21 18.75
CA GLY A 1016 -16.48 8.27 19.75
C GLY A 1016 -17.29 6.97 19.74
N MET A 1017 -16.67 5.83 19.41
CA MET A 1017 -17.33 4.52 19.42
C MET A 1017 -16.37 3.42 19.90
N ASN A 1018 -16.88 2.23 20.21
CA ASN A 1018 -16.05 1.14 20.71
C ASN A 1018 -15.19 0.52 19.60
N CYS A 1019 -14.06 -0.07 20.00
CA CYS A 1019 -13.24 -0.93 19.15
C CYS A 1019 -13.35 -2.38 19.63
N ARG A 1020 -13.45 -3.31 18.68
CA ARG A 1020 -13.23 -4.74 18.91
C ARG A 1020 -12.11 -5.19 18.00
N CYS A 1021 -11.07 -5.74 18.61
CA CYS A 1021 -9.93 -6.22 17.87
C CYS A 1021 -10.18 -7.64 17.34
N VAL A 1022 -9.48 -7.97 16.26
CA VAL A 1022 -9.39 -9.32 15.68
C VAL A 1022 -7.96 -9.84 15.80
N LYS A 1023 -7.82 -11.16 15.93
CA LYS A 1023 -6.52 -11.82 16.11
C LYS A 1023 -5.69 -11.62 14.85
N MET A 1024 -4.45 -11.16 15.02
CA MET A 1024 -3.49 -11.11 13.93
C MET A 1024 -3.08 -12.54 13.57
N LYS A 1025 -3.05 -12.86 12.28
CA LYS A 1025 -2.58 -14.13 11.73
C LYS A 1025 -1.25 -13.89 11.02
N PHE A 1026 -0.35 -14.86 11.07
CA PHE A 1026 0.97 -14.77 10.47
C PHE A 1026 1.24 -16.00 9.61
N ASP A 1027 2.06 -15.85 8.56
CA ASP A 1027 2.59 -16.96 7.78
C ASP A 1027 3.77 -17.65 8.50
N ALA A 1028 4.28 -18.74 7.93
CA ALA A 1028 5.41 -19.49 8.48
C ALA A 1028 6.74 -18.70 8.53
N SER A 1029 6.80 -17.52 7.88
CA SER A 1029 7.93 -16.60 7.89
C SER A 1029 7.72 -15.42 8.86
N GLY A 1030 6.60 -15.39 9.59
CA GLY A 1030 6.25 -14.31 10.52
C GLY A 1030 5.63 -13.07 9.87
N ASN A 1031 5.28 -13.09 8.57
CA ASN A 1031 4.59 -11.98 7.93
C ASN A 1031 3.10 -11.99 8.27
N GLU A 1032 2.52 -10.82 8.51
CA GLU A 1032 1.08 -10.68 8.76
C GLU A 1032 0.25 -11.07 7.52
N LEU A 1033 -0.81 -11.86 7.74
CA LEU A 1033 -1.77 -12.27 6.72
C LEU A 1033 -2.92 -11.25 6.62
N GLY A 1034 -3.43 -11.07 5.40
CA GLY A 1034 -4.56 -10.18 5.12
C GLY A 1034 -5.93 -10.85 5.40
N PRO A 1035 -7.03 -10.13 5.14
CA PRO A 1035 -8.39 -10.62 5.41
C PRO A 1035 -8.84 -11.74 4.46
N ILE A 1036 -8.24 -11.87 3.28
CA ILE A 1036 -8.57 -12.91 2.29
C ILE A 1036 -7.79 -14.18 2.65
N PRO A 1037 -8.45 -15.33 2.91
CA PRO A 1037 -7.73 -16.58 3.19
C PRO A 1037 -6.92 -17.03 1.98
N LYS A 1038 -5.61 -17.27 2.21
CA LYS A 1038 -4.69 -17.84 1.21
C LYS A 1038 -5.08 -19.28 0.86
N ASP A 1039 -5.20 -20.14 1.87
CA ASP A 1039 -5.42 -21.56 1.66
C ASP A 1039 -6.92 -21.90 1.57
N GLN A 1040 -7.25 -23.06 1.00
CA GLN A 1040 -8.64 -23.49 0.85
C GLN A 1040 -9.29 -23.71 2.22
N VAL A 1041 -10.41 -23.02 2.49
CA VAL A 1041 -11.24 -23.21 3.67
C VAL A 1041 -12.04 -24.50 3.50
N THR A 1042 -11.76 -25.50 4.34
CA THR A 1042 -12.38 -26.84 4.25
C THR A 1042 -13.43 -27.11 5.33
N THR A 1043 -13.40 -26.38 6.44
CA THR A 1043 -14.29 -26.56 7.59
C THR A 1043 -14.71 -25.22 8.19
N LEU A 1044 -15.87 -25.23 8.85
CA LEU A 1044 -16.23 -24.16 9.80
C LEU A 1044 -15.41 -24.34 11.08
N PRO A 1045 -15.15 -23.28 11.85
CA PRO A 1045 -14.40 -23.38 13.10
C PRO A 1045 -15.12 -24.34 14.06
N ALA A 1046 -14.40 -25.37 14.54
CA ALA A 1046 -14.90 -26.19 15.63
C ALA A 1046 -15.08 -25.32 16.89
N SER A 1047 -16.16 -25.52 17.64
CA SER A 1047 -16.43 -24.76 18.86
C SER A 1047 -15.38 -25.08 19.93
N LYS A 1048 -14.40 -24.20 20.11
CA LYS A 1048 -13.45 -24.25 21.23
C LYS A 1048 -14.18 -23.91 22.54
N ASN A 1049 -14.65 -24.94 23.23
CA ASN A 1049 -14.98 -24.87 24.66
C ASN A 1049 -13.74 -25.06 25.56
N GLU A 1050 -12.54 -25.10 24.99
CA GLU A 1050 -11.28 -25.29 25.73
C GLU A 1050 -10.40 -24.05 25.72
N ILE A 1051 -9.96 -23.66 26.91
CA ILE A 1051 -8.97 -22.60 27.15
C ILE A 1051 -7.62 -23.07 26.58
N PRO A 1052 -6.94 -22.29 25.71
CA PRO A 1052 -5.63 -22.66 25.20
C PRO A 1052 -4.61 -22.85 26.33
N LYS A 1053 -3.96 -24.02 26.37
CA LYS A 1053 -2.92 -24.34 27.39
C LYS A 1053 -1.62 -23.54 27.23
N GLU A 1054 -1.46 -22.80 26.13
CA GLU A 1054 -0.20 -22.13 25.75
C GLU A 1054 -0.03 -20.71 26.34
N LEU A 1055 -0.94 -20.26 27.21
CA LEU A 1055 -0.81 -19.01 27.98
C LEU A 1055 -0.36 -19.21 29.43
N ILE A 1056 0.14 -20.40 29.78
CA ILE A 1056 0.67 -20.72 31.10
C ILE A 1056 2.09 -21.28 30.98
N THR A 1057 3.08 -20.42 30.75
CA THR A 1057 4.47 -20.61 31.20
C THR A 1057 5.29 -19.33 31.01
N PHE A 1058 5.33 -18.49 32.06
CA PHE A 1058 6.56 -17.84 32.47
C PHE A 1058 6.66 -18.06 33.98
N ASN A 1059 7.53 -18.99 34.39
CA ASN A 1059 8.06 -19.09 35.74
C ASN A 1059 9.47 -19.64 35.63
N GLU A 1060 10.39 -18.96 36.29
CA GLU A 1060 11.83 -19.16 36.21
C GLU A 1060 12.25 -20.44 36.94
N GLU A 1061 13.23 -21.17 36.41
CA GLU A 1061 14.01 -22.10 37.24
C GLU A 1061 15.07 -21.32 38.03
N PRO A 1062 15.20 -21.55 39.35
CA PRO A 1062 16.31 -21.00 40.11
C PRO A 1062 17.58 -21.83 39.87
N LEU A 1063 18.66 -21.15 39.49
CA LEU A 1063 20.01 -21.71 39.42
C LEU A 1063 20.44 -22.36 40.75
N ARG A 1064 21.17 -23.47 40.62
CA ARG A 1064 22.15 -23.96 41.62
C ARG A 1064 23.55 -23.82 41.04
#